data_AF-A0A9X0AM27-F1
#
_entry.id   AF-A0A9X0AM27-F1
#
_cell.length_a   1.000
_cell.length_b   1.000
_cell.length_c   1.000
_cell.angle_alpha   90.00
_cell.angle_beta   90.00
_cell.angle_gamma   90.00
#
_symmetry.space_group_name_H-M   'P 1'
#
loop_
_entity.id
_entity.type
_entity.pdbx_description
1 polymer ?
#
loop_
_entity_poly.entity_id
_entity_poly.type
_entity_poly.pdbx_seq_one_letter_code
_entity_poly.pdbx_strand_id
1 'polypeptide(L)'
;MPVTTRSQSKRASSSIPHDAKPHPAIKNSSRNKKHLKSTIPNDSSQNLTISPKPPRQPKQKPKRRRPLPKKKSNKLSPKSQDLGKDEPNQTSTTLSPLDTFTHYFCQRCDCPQGIFASLGNSCVQCGHPFRDHHDMNNPWRPVCDYLCERSDLVNSILQRVRDTRVVIIRFIPVIGKTILLKLLGYHIHKNCPDLEPIFIEWKTEKQRNDLPYGKYLQEETAVWKAKNAEIRPHNPKATNIFLIDEGQNSYRDVSFWNEQLKNPNILSQPKFIIVCPRGISGLSAIDDSDFLSQVRRIDRFQCVELRSSINGNRHMLFKPIETHTMVMKWATVSHFQFESGISEYLHAITDGHPGILVRILTALKLSFTHFSANIRRQRLWTLDLCYSVMDKQNGFLDLLSKYVRGCWTPDEEALVRQYHSTSLYSHIPFSRIVEVLRKVATLLHGYTLPTSYSDKAFAFCHHVGLLQTEQRRPGSDETTYFFASPIHRKIACRRLLAASEPDTILDQITLQQTCLNAIERFNLSLLKAQSMKPYIDWRSISETAIQNEIYCCLNHELHNIEIISEYSYLTNERVDFYIFSKKWGIEILQSGEKGAINEYISQFRVEGKYHGWGIMDDFIILNFCSKSSFQPLEIKDVDIQSHILQVAIDFEEYTAEVYTYDNKLQVTLDLGRGRQRSYSGEPDTNQESLNPYMQLRDSEIPPNESEKTMHDLRKECAQLKAAHAKMIQEIEGKKS
;
A
#
# COMPACT_ATOMS: atom_id res chain seq x y z
N MET A 1 3.82 -17.15 -52.70
CA MET A 1 3.43 -18.58 -52.82
C MET A 1 3.61 -19.25 -51.46
N PRO A 2 2.71 -20.14 -51.02
CA PRO A 2 2.72 -20.71 -49.67
C PRO A 2 3.35 -22.11 -49.60
N VAL A 3 3.77 -22.52 -48.41
CA VAL A 3 3.90 -23.94 -48.05
C VAL A 3 3.06 -24.20 -46.80
N THR A 4 2.18 -25.18 -46.89
CA THR A 4 1.25 -25.63 -45.85
C THR A 4 1.83 -26.83 -45.10
N THR A 5 1.45 -27.00 -43.83
CA THR A 5 1.05 -28.33 -43.31
C THR A 5 0.06 -28.15 -42.16
N ARG A 6 -0.90 -29.08 -42.08
CA ARG A 6 -2.06 -29.05 -41.18
C ARG A 6 -2.38 -30.50 -40.84
N SER A 7 -2.60 -30.85 -39.57
CA SER A 7 -3.18 -32.16 -39.21
C SER A 7 -3.97 -32.10 -37.90
N GLN A 8 -5.06 -32.86 -37.88
CA GLN A 8 -5.97 -33.08 -36.76
C GLN A 8 -5.49 -34.37 -36.01
N SER A 9 -6.09 -34.92 -34.93
CA SER A 9 -7.47 -34.86 -34.45
C SER A 9 -7.66 -35.48 -33.03
N LYS A 10 -8.86 -35.25 -32.45
CA LYS A 10 -9.66 -36.13 -31.54
C LYS A 10 -9.17 -36.53 -30.12
N ARG A 11 -9.86 -35.93 -29.14
CA ARG A 11 -10.55 -36.51 -27.95
C ARG A 11 -10.30 -37.99 -27.59
N ALA A 12 -10.13 -38.29 -26.29
CA ALA A 12 -11.26 -38.67 -25.41
C ALA A 12 -10.88 -38.79 -23.92
N SER A 13 -11.88 -38.57 -23.05
CA SER A 13 -11.86 -38.76 -21.60
C SER A 13 -12.08 -40.22 -21.19
N SER A 14 -11.59 -40.63 -20.01
CA SER A 14 -12.02 -41.87 -19.36
C SER A 14 -12.29 -41.64 -17.87
N SER A 15 -13.37 -42.21 -17.37
CA SER A 15 -13.87 -42.02 -16.01
C SER A 15 -14.32 -43.35 -15.40
N ILE A 16 -13.82 -43.65 -14.19
CA ILE A 16 -14.45 -44.50 -13.16
C ILE A 16 -14.59 -46.01 -13.49
N PRO A 17 -14.44 -46.87 -12.47
CA PRO A 17 -15.26 -48.08 -12.35
C PRO A 17 -16.09 -48.10 -11.05
N HIS A 18 -17.28 -48.69 -11.16
CA HIS A 18 -18.33 -48.80 -10.14
C HIS A 18 -18.42 -50.23 -9.53
N ASP A 19 -19.49 -50.48 -8.77
CA ASP A 19 -20.06 -51.76 -8.28
C ASP A 19 -19.61 -52.23 -6.86
N ALA A 20 -20.47 -52.84 -6.02
CA ALA A 20 -21.78 -53.49 -6.24
C ALA A 20 -22.71 -53.38 -4.98
N LYS A 21 -24.04 -53.18 -5.08
CA LYS A 21 -25.19 -54.16 -5.10
C LYS A 21 -25.99 -54.30 -3.76
N PRO A 22 -27.28 -54.77 -3.75
CA PRO A 22 -28.37 -54.01 -3.07
C PRO A 22 -29.44 -54.79 -2.21
N HIS A 23 -30.47 -54.03 -1.76
CA HIS A 23 -31.87 -54.41 -1.35
C HIS A 23 -32.14 -54.93 0.10
N PRO A 24 -33.40 -54.86 0.64
CA PRO A 24 -34.69 -54.46 0.03
C PRO A 24 -35.57 -53.40 0.78
N ALA A 25 -36.74 -53.11 0.18
CA ALA A 25 -37.79 -52.11 0.40
C ALA A 25 -38.55 -52.03 1.76
N ILE A 26 -39.35 -50.95 1.94
CA ILE A 26 -40.83 -50.98 2.19
C ILE A 26 -41.47 -49.55 2.15
N LYS A 27 -42.67 -49.45 1.53
CA LYS A 27 -43.85 -48.52 1.65
C LYS A 27 -43.71 -47.26 2.57
N ASN A 28 -44.30 -46.07 2.34
CA ASN A 28 -45.43 -45.55 1.54
C ASN A 28 -45.41 -43.98 1.63
N SER A 29 -46.24 -43.10 1.03
CA SER A 29 -47.19 -43.10 -0.11
C SER A 29 -47.76 -41.67 -0.40
N SER A 30 -48.12 -41.37 -1.66
CA SER A 30 -48.91 -40.18 -2.14
C SER A 30 -48.18 -38.80 -2.14
N ARG A 31 -48.43 -37.86 -3.08
CA ARG A 31 -49.58 -37.66 -4.00
C ARG A 31 -49.23 -36.73 -5.20
N ASN A 32 -49.77 -37.04 -6.40
CA ASN A 32 -50.06 -36.11 -7.55
C ASN A 32 -48.90 -35.35 -8.28
N LYS A 33 -48.65 -35.65 -9.57
CA LYS A 33 -49.17 -35.00 -10.83
C LYS A 33 -48.46 -33.67 -11.19
N LYS A 34 -47.97 -33.38 -12.41
CA LYS A 34 -48.32 -33.82 -13.79
C LYS A 34 -47.10 -33.83 -14.75
N HIS A 35 -47.22 -34.59 -15.87
CA HIS A 35 -46.78 -34.36 -17.27
C HIS A 35 -45.56 -33.44 -17.62
N LEU A 36 -44.76 -33.70 -18.67
CA LEU A 36 -45.06 -34.35 -19.97
C LEU A 36 -43.81 -35.01 -20.64
N LYS A 37 -44.11 -35.89 -21.61
CA LYS A 37 -43.31 -36.63 -22.63
C LYS A 37 -42.11 -35.86 -23.24
N SER A 38 -41.11 -36.46 -23.92
CA SER A 38 -41.18 -37.60 -24.86
C SER A 38 -39.84 -38.28 -25.28
N THR A 39 -39.91 -39.60 -25.55
CA THR A 39 -39.22 -40.37 -26.64
C THR A 39 -37.68 -40.40 -26.82
N ILE A 40 -37.08 -41.48 -26.31
CA ILE A 40 -36.27 -42.55 -26.98
C ILE A 40 -36.58 -42.80 -28.50
N PRO A 41 -35.88 -43.68 -29.30
CA PRO A 41 -34.88 -44.73 -28.92
C PRO A 41 -33.68 -45.01 -29.90
N ASN A 42 -32.84 -45.99 -29.49
CA ASN A 42 -32.17 -47.04 -30.30
C ASN A 42 -30.99 -46.68 -31.25
N ASP A 43 -30.08 -47.61 -31.62
CA ASP A 43 -30.02 -49.07 -31.34
C ASP A 43 -28.57 -49.65 -31.30
N SER A 44 -28.44 -50.83 -30.65
CA SER A 44 -27.61 -52.02 -30.96
C SER A 44 -26.13 -51.94 -31.47
N SER A 45 -25.27 -52.97 -31.39
CA SER A 45 -25.06 -54.17 -30.55
C SER A 45 -23.80 -54.91 -31.06
N GLN A 46 -23.38 -55.99 -30.37
CA GLN A 46 -22.48 -57.07 -30.84
C GLN A 46 -20.94 -56.83 -30.82
N ASN A 47 -20.08 -57.85 -30.64
CA ASN A 47 -20.06 -58.99 -29.69
C ASN A 47 -18.73 -59.79 -29.82
N LEU A 48 -18.27 -60.44 -28.74
CA LEU A 48 -17.31 -61.60 -28.71
C LEU A 48 -15.84 -61.29 -29.20
N THR A 49 -14.75 -62.02 -28.86
CA THR A 49 -14.57 -63.38 -28.28
C THR A 49 -13.19 -63.58 -27.56
N ILE A 50 -13.20 -63.94 -26.26
CA ILE A 50 -12.48 -65.05 -25.54
C ILE A 50 -10.95 -65.37 -25.73
N SER A 51 -10.16 -65.16 -24.63
CA SER A 51 -9.01 -65.97 -24.06
C SER A 51 -7.67 -66.20 -24.81
N PRO A 52 -6.56 -66.74 -24.17
CA PRO A 52 -6.27 -67.07 -22.75
C PRO A 52 -4.93 -66.52 -22.13
N LYS A 53 -4.67 -66.88 -20.85
CA LYS A 53 -3.44 -66.71 -20.00
C LYS A 53 -2.33 -67.77 -20.32
N PRO A 54 -1.11 -67.88 -19.69
CA PRO A 54 -0.59 -67.41 -18.35
C PRO A 54 0.93 -67.00 -18.33
N PRO A 55 1.77 -67.09 -17.25
CA PRO A 55 1.63 -67.04 -15.77
C PRO A 55 2.52 -65.98 -15.02
N ARG A 56 2.49 -66.03 -13.66
CA ARG A 56 3.24 -65.28 -12.59
C ARG A 56 4.76 -65.63 -12.54
N GLN A 57 5.73 -65.04 -11.78
CA GLN A 57 5.89 -64.19 -10.55
C GLN A 57 7.42 -63.74 -10.45
N PRO A 58 8.07 -63.23 -9.34
CA PRO A 58 7.70 -62.42 -8.16
C PRO A 58 8.66 -61.22 -7.75
N LYS A 59 8.18 -60.39 -6.81
CA LYS A 59 8.76 -59.37 -5.86
C LYS A 59 10.30 -59.23 -5.60
N GLN A 60 10.75 -57.98 -5.32
CA GLN A 60 11.73 -57.64 -4.24
C GLN A 60 11.66 -56.16 -3.72
N LYS A 61 12.38 -55.81 -2.64
CA LYS A 61 12.21 -54.58 -1.77
C LYS A 61 13.45 -53.63 -1.74
N PRO A 62 13.33 -52.37 -1.23
CA PRO A 62 14.36 -51.30 -1.37
C PRO A 62 15.39 -51.19 -0.20
N LYS A 63 16.46 -50.40 -0.40
CA LYS A 63 17.52 -50.10 0.61
C LYS A 63 17.75 -48.59 0.86
N ARG A 64 18.04 -48.23 2.12
CA ARG A 64 18.45 -46.89 2.63
C ARG A 64 19.96 -46.62 2.45
N ARG A 65 20.38 -45.34 2.51
CA ARG A 65 21.79 -44.89 2.70
C ARG A 65 21.99 -44.18 4.06
N ARG A 66 23.24 -44.12 4.54
CA ARG A 66 23.71 -43.48 5.81
C ARG A 66 24.70 -42.31 5.52
N PRO A 67 24.95 -41.40 6.47
CA PRO A 67 25.84 -40.23 6.32
C PRO A 67 27.29 -40.45 6.83
N LEU A 68 28.18 -39.45 6.60
CA LEU A 68 29.59 -39.40 7.04
C LEU A 68 29.95 -38.04 7.72
N PRO A 69 31.06 -37.93 8.49
CA PRO A 69 31.16 -36.99 9.64
C PRO A 69 32.21 -35.86 9.56
N LYS A 70 32.20 -34.99 10.59
CA LYS A 70 33.14 -33.87 10.85
C LYS A 70 34.46 -34.31 11.52
N LYS A 71 35.53 -33.52 11.40
CA LYS A 71 36.67 -33.44 12.36
C LYS A 71 37.30 -32.03 12.41
N LYS A 72 37.95 -31.69 13.54
CA LYS A 72 38.69 -30.44 13.83
C LYS A 72 40.19 -30.73 14.02
N SER A 73 41.08 -29.73 13.83
CA SER A 73 42.32 -29.55 14.62
C SER A 73 43.06 -28.23 14.31
N ASN A 74 43.59 -27.56 15.35
CA ASN A 74 44.50 -26.40 15.26
C ASN A 74 45.97 -26.83 15.29
N LYS A 75 46.90 -26.05 14.71
CA LYS A 75 48.26 -25.76 15.28
C LYS A 75 49.00 -24.61 14.55
N LEU A 76 50.09 -24.14 15.17
CA LEU A 76 50.80 -22.87 14.92
C LEU A 76 51.91 -22.91 13.82
N SER A 77 52.49 -21.73 13.56
CA SER A 77 53.39 -21.31 12.47
C SER A 77 54.86 -21.77 12.57
N PRO A 78 55.72 -21.44 11.57
CA PRO A 78 56.58 -20.24 11.69
C PRO A 78 56.78 -19.42 10.38
N LYS A 79 57.63 -18.38 10.46
CA LYS A 79 57.85 -17.28 9.48
C LYS A 79 58.76 -17.60 8.29
N SER A 80 58.57 -16.88 7.18
CA SER A 80 59.65 -16.39 6.28
C SER A 80 59.23 -15.09 5.56
N GLN A 81 60.17 -14.15 5.38
CA GLN A 81 60.06 -12.97 4.48
C GLN A 81 60.24 -13.45 3.01
N ASP A 82 59.86 -12.77 1.93
CA ASP A 82 60.12 -11.37 1.56
C ASP A 82 59.42 -10.99 0.21
N LEU A 83 59.54 -9.71 -0.21
CA LEU A 83 59.36 -9.15 -1.56
C LEU A 83 57.96 -9.13 -2.24
N GLY A 84 57.16 -8.14 -1.83
CA GLY A 84 56.76 -6.98 -2.66
C GLY A 84 56.08 -7.15 -4.03
N LYS A 85 54.82 -6.70 -4.10
CA LYS A 85 54.25 -5.91 -5.22
C LYS A 85 52.98 -5.19 -4.77
N ASP A 86 52.83 -3.94 -5.21
CA ASP A 86 51.78 -3.02 -4.74
C ASP A 86 50.41 -3.28 -5.38
N GLU A 87 49.36 -3.36 -4.56
CA GLU A 87 47.98 -3.06 -4.94
C GLU A 87 47.35 -2.14 -3.88
N PRO A 88 46.52 -1.14 -4.28
CA PRO A 88 45.92 -0.21 -3.33
C PRO A 88 44.81 -0.88 -2.52
N ASN A 89 45.00 -0.93 -1.20
CA ASN A 89 44.03 -1.48 -0.25
C ASN A 89 42.64 -0.84 -0.39
N GLN A 90 41.67 -1.62 -0.89
CA GLN A 90 40.26 -1.34 -0.64
C GLN A 90 39.93 -1.72 0.81
N THR A 91 40.10 -0.78 1.74
CA THR A 91 39.48 -0.90 3.07
C THR A 91 37.96 -0.96 2.89
N SER A 92 37.38 -2.16 2.98
CA SER A 92 35.94 -2.35 3.15
C SER A 92 35.52 -1.87 4.54
N THR A 93 35.35 -0.55 4.67
CA THR A 93 34.66 0.04 5.82
C THR A 93 33.27 -0.58 5.90
N THR A 94 33.00 -1.30 6.99
CA THR A 94 31.71 -1.97 7.19
C THR A 94 30.66 -0.91 7.46
N LEU A 95 29.90 -0.55 6.42
CA LEU A 95 28.91 0.53 6.46
C LEU A 95 27.80 0.21 7.48
N SER A 96 27.37 1.24 8.20
CA SER A 96 26.31 1.12 9.20
C SER A 96 24.94 1.12 8.50
N PRO A 97 23.93 0.38 9.01
CA PRO A 97 22.55 0.49 8.53
C PRO A 97 21.96 1.91 8.62
N LEU A 98 22.57 2.81 9.40
CA LEU A 98 22.18 4.22 9.56
C LEU A 98 22.83 5.20 8.57
N ASP A 99 23.76 4.75 7.71
CA ASP A 99 24.43 5.64 6.76
C ASP A 99 23.48 6.05 5.63
N THR A 100 23.36 7.35 5.40
CA THR A 100 22.53 7.94 4.33
C THR A 100 23.39 8.19 3.09
N PHE A 101 22.93 7.72 1.94
CA PHE A 101 23.69 7.83 0.69
C PHE A 101 23.07 8.83 -0.29
N THR A 102 23.92 9.47 -1.10
CA THR A 102 23.52 10.22 -2.31
C THR A 102 24.32 9.73 -3.51
N HIS A 103 23.65 9.30 -4.58
CA HIS A 103 24.30 8.82 -5.82
C HIS A 103 24.87 9.94 -6.73
N TYR A 104 25.01 11.15 -6.17
CA TYR A 104 25.60 12.31 -6.81
C TYR A 104 27.09 12.41 -6.48
N PHE A 105 27.89 12.69 -7.51
CA PHE A 105 29.29 13.05 -7.37
C PHE A 105 29.45 14.31 -6.53
N CYS A 106 30.58 14.46 -5.85
CA CYS A 106 30.92 15.74 -5.27
C CYS A 106 31.28 16.74 -6.37
N GLN A 107 30.72 17.96 -6.34
CA GLN A 107 31.13 19.05 -7.24
C GLN A 107 32.57 19.55 -6.99
N ARG A 108 33.21 19.12 -5.89
CA ARG A 108 34.51 19.64 -5.43
C ARG A 108 35.65 18.63 -5.47
N CYS A 109 35.38 17.35 -5.75
CA CYS A 109 36.38 16.29 -5.85
C CYS A 109 35.78 15.04 -6.52
N ASP A 110 36.64 14.09 -6.89
CA ASP A 110 36.25 12.84 -7.58
C ASP A 110 35.48 11.82 -6.73
N CYS A 111 34.86 12.25 -5.62
CA CYS A 111 34.09 11.41 -4.73
C CYS A 111 32.84 10.86 -5.46
N PRO A 112 32.74 9.53 -5.70
CA PRO A 112 31.75 8.95 -6.60
C PRO A 112 30.33 8.96 -6.02
N GLN A 113 30.22 9.02 -4.70
CA GLN A 113 28.99 8.94 -3.94
C GLN A 113 29.15 9.73 -2.64
N GLY A 114 28.09 10.43 -2.23
CA GLY A 114 28.06 11.03 -0.89
C GLY A 114 27.61 9.98 0.11
N ILE A 115 28.42 9.71 1.14
CA ILE A 115 28.04 8.85 2.28
C ILE A 115 27.96 9.77 3.50
N PHE A 116 26.82 9.81 4.19
CA PHE A 116 26.62 10.67 5.35
C PHE A 116 26.19 9.80 6.52
N ALA A 117 27.04 9.71 7.55
CA ALA A 117 26.61 9.14 8.83
C ALA A 117 25.41 9.94 9.36
N SER A 118 24.51 9.30 10.09
CA SER A 118 23.17 9.80 10.45
C SER A 118 23.07 11.16 11.17
N LEU A 119 24.19 11.75 11.61
CA LEU A 119 24.29 13.10 12.19
C LEU A 119 25.38 13.98 11.54
N GLY A 120 26.10 13.45 10.55
CA GLY A 120 27.19 14.13 9.85
C GLY A 120 26.69 14.94 8.66
N ASN A 121 26.69 16.27 8.77
CA ASN A 121 26.43 17.16 7.62
C ASN A 121 27.47 17.07 6.49
N SER A 122 28.54 16.28 6.67
CA SER A 122 29.71 16.15 5.79
C SER A 122 29.88 14.70 5.34
N CYS A 123 30.28 14.52 4.09
CA CYS A 123 30.48 13.21 3.50
C CYS A 123 31.64 12.46 4.17
N VAL A 124 31.40 11.23 4.64
CA VAL A 124 32.39 10.34 5.25
C VAL A 124 33.55 10.02 4.30
N GLN A 125 33.31 10.03 2.99
CA GLN A 125 34.36 9.77 1.97
C GLN A 125 35.23 10.98 1.65
N CYS A 126 34.72 12.22 1.71
CA CYS A 126 35.44 13.40 1.19
C CYS A 126 35.37 14.67 2.04
N GLY A 127 34.68 14.65 3.18
CA GLY A 127 34.51 15.80 4.08
C GLY A 127 33.59 16.91 3.56
N HIS A 128 33.11 16.86 2.31
CA HIS A 128 32.27 17.92 1.76
C HIS A 128 30.81 17.81 2.21
N PRO A 129 30.11 18.93 2.44
CA PRO A 129 28.73 18.92 2.90
C PRO A 129 27.75 18.40 1.84
N PHE A 130 26.59 17.93 2.29
CA PHE A 130 25.52 17.35 1.46
C PHE A 130 25.21 18.16 0.19
N ARG A 131 25.18 19.50 0.30
CA ARG A 131 24.97 20.44 -0.83
C ARG A 131 25.93 20.25 -2.01
N ASP A 132 27.18 19.87 -1.74
CA ASP A 132 28.21 19.68 -2.76
C ASP A 132 28.08 18.31 -3.43
N HIS A 133 27.30 17.39 -2.86
CA HIS A 133 26.82 16.15 -3.50
C HIS A 133 25.44 16.33 -4.12
N HIS A 134 25.28 17.38 -4.93
CA HIS A 134 24.12 17.54 -5.82
C HIS A 134 24.56 18.00 -7.20
N ASP A 135 24.11 17.31 -8.24
CA ASP A 135 24.25 17.78 -9.61
C ASP A 135 23.17 18.84 -9.91
N MET A 136 23.47 20.10 -9.61
CA MET A 136 22.48 21.20 -9.63
C MET A 136 21.95 21.51 -11.03
N ASN A 137 22.74 21.24 -12.07
CA ASN A 137 22.51 21.72 -13.45
C ASN A 137 21.88 20.67 -14.38
N ASN A 138 21.66 19.44 -13.88
CA ASN A 138 21.16 18.34 -14.70
C ASN A 138 19.65 18.49 -15.03
N PRO A 139 19.22 18.48 -16.31
CA PRO A 139 17.80 18.60 -16.69
C PRO A 139 16.95 17.38 -16.28
N TRP A 140 17.61 16.29 -15.89
CA TRP A 140 16.98 15.10 -15.32
C TRP A 140 16.90 15.10 -13.80
N ARG A 141 17.49 16.08 -13.10
CA ARG A 141 17.37 16.17 -11.64
C ARG A 141 15.90 16.43 -11.25
N PRO A 142 15.31 15.61 -10.37
CA PRO A 142 14.03 15.93 -9.75
C PRO A 142 14.20 17.13 -8.81
N VAL A 143 13.27 18.10 -8.89
CA VAL A 143 13.20 19.21 -7.91
C VAL A 143 12.56 18.66 -6.63
N CYS A 144 13.39 18.14 -5.73
CA CYS A 144 12.99 17.59 -4.44
C CYS A 144 14.15 17.71 -3.43
N ASP A 145 13.90 18.36 -2.30
CA ASP A 145 14.92 18.68 -1.29
C ASP A 145 15.50 17.44 -0.58
N TYR A 146 14.72 16.37 -0.49
CA TYR A 146 15.07 15.11 0.21
C TYR A 146 14.69 13.91 -0.66
N LEU A 147 15.28 13.85 -1.85
CA LEU A 147 15.05 12.82 -2.86
C LEU A 147 15.48 11.42 -2.39
N CYS A 148 14.58 10.45 -2.53
CA CYS A 148 14.88 9.01 -2.50
C CYS A 148 15.04 8.50 -3.94
N GLU A 149 16.15 7.83 -4.24
CA GLU A 149 16.59 7.50 -5.60
C GLU A 149 15.96 6.23 -6.19
N ARG A 150 15.41 5.35 -5.33
CA ARG A 150 14.59 4.19 -5.72
C ARG A 150 15.24 3.24 -6.74
N SER A 151 16.55 3.02 -6.64
CA SER A 151 17.34 2.32 -7.66
C SER A 151 16.75 0.96 -8.08
N ASP A 152 16.21 0.17 -7.14
CA ASP A 152 15.49 -1.08 -7.42
C ASP A 152 14.33 -0.92 -8.41
N LEU A 153 13.48 0.10 -8.18
CA LEU A 153 12.29 0.37 -8.98
C LEU A 153 12.67 0.92 -10.35
N VAL A 154 13.66 1.83 -10.39
CA VAL A 154 14.22 2.39 -11.63
C VAL A 154 14.80 1.27 -12.51
N ASN A 155 15.70 0.45 -11.96
CA ASN A 155 16.31 -0.69 -12.67
C ASN A 155 15.25 -1.68 -13.17
N SER A 156 14.24 -1.96 -12.34
CA SER A 156 13.12 -2.82 -12.68
C SER A 156 12.31 -2.33 -13.89
N ILE A 157 11.89 -1.08 -13.86
CA ILE A 157 11.05 -0.50 -14.92
C ILE A 157 11.85 -0.44 -16.22
N LEU A 158 13.14 -0.13 -16.13
CA LEU A 158 14.05 -0.12 -17.26
C LEU A 158 14.27 -1.52 -17.86
N GLN A 159 14.40 -2.57 -17.04
CA GLN A 159 14.43 -3.94 -17.55
C GLN A 159 13.11 -4.29 -18.23
N ARG A 160 11.97 -3.99 -17.58
CA ARG A 160 10.64 -4.30 -18.10
C ARG A 160 10.38 -3.63 -19.46
N VAL A 161 10.75 -2.36 -19.65
CA VAL A 161 10.58 -1.67 -20.94
C VAL A 161 11.58 -2.13 -22.01
N ARG A 162 12.74 -2.70 -21.63
CA ARG A 162 13.60 -3.42 -22.58
C ARG A 162 12.92 -4.70 -23.07
N ASP A 163 12.25 -5.43 -22.19
CA ASP A 163 11.55 -6.69 -22.51
C ASP A 163 10.24 -6.46 -23.32
N THR A 164 9.45 -5.45 -22.97
CA THR A 164 8.10 -5.23 -23.53
C THR A 164 7.94 -4.06 -24.49
N ARG A 165 8.98 -3.23 -24.67
CA ARG A 165 8.96 -1.92 -25.38
C ARG A 165 8.04 -0.85 -24.81
N VAL A 166 6.90 -1.22 -24.23
CA VAL A 166 5.91 -0.32 -23.62
C VAL A 166 5.65 -0.75 -22.17
N VAL A 167 5.77 0.20 -21.23
CA VAL A 167 5.39 0.04 -19.82
C VAL A 167 4.46 1.18 -19.44
N ILE A 168 3.41 0.87 -18.67
CA ILE A 168 2.42 1.86 -18.22
C ILE A 168 2.45 1.96 -16.69
N ILE A 169 2.40 3.18 -16.19
CA ILE A 169 2.56 3.55 -14.78
C ILE A 169 1.25 4.24 -14.35
N ARG A 170 0.34 3.50 -13.68
CA ARG A 170 -1.04 3.93 -13.34
C ARG A 170 -1.22 4.30 -11.86
N PHE A 171 -1.38 5.59 -11.53
CA PHE A 171 -1.49 6.01 -10.12
C PHE A 171 -2.30 7.29 -9.91
N ILE A 172 -2.71 7.51 -8.66
CA ILE A 172 -3.22 8.78 -8.16
C ILE A 172 -2.24 9.97 -8.35
N PRO A 173 -2.74 11.20 -8.25
CA PRO A 173 -1.93 12.39 -8.03
C PRO A 173 -0.95 12.23 -6.85
N VAL A 174 0.10 13.07 -6.82
CA VAL A 174 1.05 13.22 -5.70
C VAL A 174 1.88 11.97 -5.29
N ILE A 175 1.76 10.81 -5.95
CA ILE A 175 2.61 9.63 -5.64
C ILE A 175 4.09 9.75 -6.11
N GLY A 176 4.51 10.88 -6.69
CA GLY A 176 5.87 11.08 -7.20
C GLY A 176 6.13 10.54 -8.62
N LYS A 177 5.10 10.45 -9.48
CA LYS A 177 5.20 9.93 -10.86
C LYS A 177 6.25 10.68 -11.70
N THR A 178 6.17 12.00 -11.74
CA THR A 178 7.12 12.89 -12.43
C THR A 178 8.54 12.74 -11.89
N ILE A 179 8.68 12.60 -10.56
CA ILE A 179 9.98 12.36 -9.90
C ILE A 179 10.57 11.03 -10.38
N LEU A 180 9.76 9.96 -10.48
CA LEU A 180 10.21 8.68 -11.01
C LEU A 180 10.63 8.78 -12.49
N LEU A 181 9.90 9.51 -13.34
CA LEU A 181 10.32 9.72 -14.74
C LEU A 181 11.66 10.48 -14.82
N LYS A 182 11.87 11.46 -13.94
CA LYS A 182 13.15 12.18 -13.83
C LYS A 182 14.29 11.28 -13.34
N LEU A 183 14.06 10.45 -12.32
CA LEU A 183 15.00 9.42 -11.86
C LEU A 183 15.34 8.40 -12.96
N LEU A 184 14.35 7.92 -13.71
CA LEU A 184 14.53 7.03 -14.86
C LEU A 184 15.41 7.69 -15.93
N GLY A 185 15.10 8.91 -16.35
CA GLY A 185 15.88 9.62 -17.35
C GLY A 185 17.31 9.92 -16.89
N TYR A 186 17.52 10.31 -15.63
CA TYR A 186 18.85 10.48 -15.05
C TYR A 186 19.65 9.17 -15.09
N HIS A 187 19.04 8.06 -14.66
CA HIS A 187 19.68 6.75 -14.68
C HIS A 187 19.99 6.27 -16.11
N ILE A 188 19.05 6.42 -17.06
CA ILE A 188 19.24 6.04 -18.46
C ILE A 188 20.37 6.88 -19.07
N HIS A 189 20.36 8.19 -18.87
CA HIS A 189 21.38 9.09 -19.41
C HIS A 189 22.77 8.75 -18.87
N LYS A 190 22.90 8.51 -17.56
CA LYS A 190 24.17 8.20 -16.88
C LYS A 190 24.70 6.78 -17.19
N ASN A 191 23.83 5.77 -17.21
CA ASN A 191 24.25 4.36 -17.19
C ASN A 191 23.91 3.55 -18.45
N CYS A 192 23.08 4.08 -19.36
CA CYS A 192 22.60 3.37 -20.55
C CYS A 192 22.99 4.12 -21.83
N PRO A 193 24.20 3.88 -22.38
CA PRO A 193 24.64 4.50 -23.64
C PRO A 193 23.87 3.96 -24.86
N ASP A 194 23.18 2.82 -24.72
CA ASP A 194 22.28 2.21 -25.72
C ASP A 194 20.93 2.94 -25.87
N LEU A 195 20.60 3.85 -24.94
CA LEU A 195 19.31 4.51 -24.85
C LEU A 195 19.45 6.03 -24.78
N GLU A 196 18.50 6.72 -25.41
CA GLU A 196 18.41 8.18 -25.42
C GLU A 196 17.08 8.62 -24.79
N PRO A 197 17.09 9.13 -23.55
CA PRO A 197 15.87 9.46 -22.82
C PRO A 197 15.29 10.80 -23.29
N ILE A 198 13.96 10.84 -23.46
CA ILE A 198 13.21 12.01 -23.93
C ILE A 198 12.01 12.18 -23.01
N PHE A 199 11.91 13.30 -22.29
CA PHE A 199 10.79 13.56 -21.37
C PHE A 199 9.71 14.37 -22.08
N ILE A 200 8.45 13.95 -21.97
CA ILE A 200 7.32 14.60 -22.64
C ILE A 200 6.17 14.74 -21.65
N GLU A 201 5.71 15.95 -21.41
CA GLU A 201 4.41 16.19 -20.76
C GLU A 201 3.34 16.18 -21.85
N TRP A 202 2.48 15.17 -21.90
CA TRP A 202 1.57 15.01 -23.04
C TRP A 202 0.49 16.10 -23.04
N LYS A 203 0.54 16.99 -24.03
CA LYS A 203 -0.45 18.04 -24.25
C LYS A 203 -1.63 17.51 -25.06
N THR A 204 -2.85 17.93 -24.70
CA THR A 204 -4.02 17.72 -25.55
C THR A 204 -3.86 18.43 -26.90
N GLU A 205 -4.59 17.98 -27.92
CA GLU A 205 -4.59 18.59 -29.27
C GLU A 205 -4.79 20.12 -29.24
N LYS A 206 -5.76 20.59 -28.44
CA LYS A 206 -5.99 22.03 -28.21
C LYS A 206 -4.80 22.76 -27.58
N GLN A 207 -4.14 22.16 -26.59
CA GLN A 207 -2.93 22.71 -25.97
C GLN A 207 -1.71 22.67 -26.90
N ARG A 208 -1.79 21.92 -28.00
CA ARG A 208 -0.81 21.86 -29.08
C ARG A 208 -1.17 22.77 -30.27
N ASN A 209 -2.23 23.58 -30.18
CA ASN A 209 -2.77 24.36 -31.30
C ASN A 209 -3.02 23.48 -32.54
N ASP A 210 -3.63 22.31 -32.31
CA ASP A 210 -3.96 21.29 -33.32
C ASP A 210 -2.74 20.71 -34.07
N LEU A 211 -1.51 20.91 -33.57
CA LEU A 211 -0.30 20.26 -34.06
C LEU A 211 -0.38 18.73 -33.88
N PRO A 212 -0.27 17.91 -34.95
CA PRO A 212 -0.36 16.45 -34.86
C PRO A 212 0.70 15.84 -33.94
N TYR A 213 0.33 14.79 -33.18
CA TYR A 213 1.19 14.21 -32.14
C TYR A 213 2.56 13.77 -32.67
N GLY A 214 2.65 13.29 -33.92
CA GLY A 214 3.91 12.88 -34.54
C GLY A 214 4.91 14.03 -34.71
N LYS A 215 4.44 15.25 -35.03
CA LYS A 215 5.28 16.45 -35.08
C LYS A 215 5.67 16.90 -33.68
N TYR A 216 4.71 16.89 -32.75
CA TYR A 216 4.97 17.22 -31.34
C TYR A 216 6.07 16.33 -30.72
N LEU A 217 6.01 15.01 -30.97
CA LEU A 217 7.06 14.07 -30.55
C LEU A 217 8.43 14.40 -31.16
N GLN A 218 8.49 14.85 -32.43
CA GLN A 218 9.74 15.22 -33.10
C GLN A 218 10.36 16.50 -32.51
N GLU A 219 9.53 17.51 -32.24
CA GLU A 219 9.95 18.77 -31.62
C GLU A 219 10.51 18.55 -30.21
N GLU A 220 9.79 17.84 -29.34
CA GLU A 220 10.27 17.50 -28.00
C GLU A 220 11.51 16.59 -28.04
N THR A 221 11.62 15.68 -29.03
CA THR A 221 12.83 14.87 -29.25
C THR A 221 14.05 15.75 -29.55
N ALA A 222 13.91 16.75 -30.41
CA ALA A 222 15.01 17.66 -30.74
C ALA A 222 15.46 18.48 -29.52
N VAL A 223 14.50 19.02 -28.75
CA VAL A 223 14.77 19.78 -27.52
C VAL A 223 15.49 18.93 -26.47
N TRP A 224 15.06 17.69 -26.24
CA TRP A 224 15.70 16.83 -25.24
C TRP A 224 17.04 16.26 -25.69
N LYS A 225 17.23 15.96 -26.99
CA LYS A 225 18.56 15.59 -27.50
C LYS A 225 19.57 16.73 -27.38
N ALA A 226 19.17 17.99 -27.58
CA ALA A 226 20.02 19.15 -27.35
C ALA A 226 20.45 19.26 -25.88
N LYS A 227 19.48 19.21 -24.95
CA LYS A 227 19.75 19.23 -23.49
C LYS A 227 20.61 18.06 -23.01
N ASN A 228 20.42 16.87 -23.59
CA ASN A 228 21.25 15.71 -23.28
C ASN A 228 22.68 15.87 -23.81
N ALA A 229 22.86 16.49 -24.99
CA ALA A 229 24.16 16.71 -25.61
C ALA A 229 25.07 17.65 -24.81
N GLU A 230 24.52 18.54 -23.98
CA GLU A 230 25.26 19.38 -23.03
C GLU A 230 26.00 18.57 -21.95
N ILE A 231 25.57 17.33 -21.68
CA ILE A 231 26.09 16.48 -20.60
C ILE A 231 26.77 15.21 -21.12
N ARG A 232 26.22 14.59 -22.17
CA ARG A 232 26.73 13.36 -22.79
C ARG A 232 26.72 13.49 -24.31
N PRO A 233 27.84 13.24 -25.02
CA PRO A 233 27.87 13.23 -26.48
C PRO A 233 26.77 12.35 -27.08
N HIS A 234 26.11 12.85 -28.13
CA HIS A 234 25.01 12.12 -28.76
C HIS A 234 25.48 10.81 -29.40
N ASN A 235 24.91 9.68 -28.97
CA ASN A 235 25.12 8.40 -29.63
C ASN A 235 24.07 8.21 -30.74
N PRO A 236 24.43 8.25 -32.04
CA PRO A 236 23.48 8.09 -33.14
C PRO A 236 22.90 6.66 -33.25
N LYS A 237 23.48 5.69 -32.54
CA LYS A 237 22.96 4.31 -32.44
C LYS A 237 22.04 4.10 -31.23
N ALA A 238 21.89 5.09 -30.34
CA ALA A 238 21.03 4.96 -29.17
C ALA A 238 19.56 4.92 -29.57
N THR A 239 18.79 4.00 -28.97
CA THR A 239 17.35 3.92 -29.20
C THR A 239 16.64 4.95 -28.33
N ASN A 240 15.79 5.78 -28.95
CA ASN A 240 14.93 6.71 -28.21
C ASN A 240 14.04 5.96 -27.19
N ILE A 241 14.03 6.43 -25.95
CA ILE A 241 13.07 6.00 -24.92
C ILE A 241 12.29 7.22 -24.41
N PHE A 242 10.99 7.20 -24.69
CA PHE A 242 10.06 8.26 -24.32
C PHE A 242 9.54 8.05 -22.90
N LEU A 243 9.69 9.08 -22.08
CA LEU A 243 9.28 9.16 -20.68
C LEU A 243 8.11 10.16 -20.62
N ILE A 244 6.90 9.63 -20.83
CA ILE A 244 5.69 10.43 -21.03
C ILE A 244 4.97 10.63 -19.69
N ASP A 245 4.83 11.88 -19.26
CA ASP A 245 3.98 12.30 -18.15
C ASP A 245 2.61 12.79 -18.66
N GLU A 246 1.60 12.78 -17.78
CA GLU A 246 0.22 13.16 -18.08
C GLU A 246 -0.36 12.50 -19.36
N GLY A 247 0.01 11.22 -19.58
CA GLY A 247 -0.30 10.43 -20.77
C GLY A 247 -1.78 10.14 -21.00
N GLN A 248 -2.68 10.42 -20.05
CA GLN A 248 -4.13 10.39 -20.27
C GLN A 248 -4.58 11.39 -21.33
N ASN A 249 -3.83 12.47 -21.51
CA ASN A 249 -4.11 13.46 -22.56
C ASN A 249 -3.90 12.89 -23.98
N SER A 250 -3.24 11.73 -24.10
CA SER A 250 -3.04 11.01 -25.36
C SER A 250 -4.20 10.11 -25.79
N TYR A 251 -5.23 9.91 -24.96
CA TYR A 251 -6.31 8.96 -25.27
C TYR A 251 -7.13 9.32 -26.53
N ARG A 252 -7.08 10.59 -26.96
CA ARG A 252 -7.68 11.05 -28.23
C ARG A 252 -6.77 10.87 -29.45
N ASP A 253 -5.46 10.71 -29.24
CA ASP A 253 -4.49 10.45 -30.31
C ASP A 253 -4.57 8.97 -30.75
N VAL A 254 -5.67 8.57 -31.40
CA VAL A 254 -5.98 7.17 -31.75
C VAL A 254 -4.85 6.48 -32.53
N SER A 255 -4.20 7.20 -33.45
CA SER A 255 -3.04 6.73 -34.22
C SER A 255 -1.80 6.46 -33.35
N PHE A 256 -1.56 7.22 -32.27
CA PHE A 256 -0.47 6.91 -31.34
C PHE A 256 -0.67 5.53 -30.70
N TRP A 257 -1.88 5.27 -30.17
CA TRP A 257 -2.22 3.98 -29.56
C TRP A 257 -2.30 2.83 -30.58
N ASN A 258 -2.77 3.08 -31.80
CA ASN A 258 -2.96 2.03 -32.81
C ASN A 258 -1.71 1.71 -33.63
N GLU A 259 -0.89 2.70 -33.97
CA GLU A 259 0.23 2.56 -34.91
C GLU A 259 1.57 2.55 -34.16
N GLN A 260 1.78 3.45 -33.19
CA GLN A 260 3.07 3.55 -32.51
C GLN A 260 3.25 2.51 -31.40
N LEU A 261 2.19 2.18 -30.66
CA LEU A 261 2.30 1.27 -29.50
C LEU A 261 2.01 -0.20 -29.81
N LYS A 262 1.14 -0.54 -30.77
CA LYS A 262 0.79 -1.94 -31.09
C LYS A 262 1.79 -2.69 -31.95
N ASN A 263 2.64 -1.99 -32.71
CA ASN A 263 3.54 -2.64 -33.65
C ASN A 263 4.54 -3.56 -32.91
N PRO A 264 4.79 -4.78 -33.44
CA PRO A 264 5.57 -5.81 -32.76
C PRO A 264 7.04 -5.40 -32.56
N ASN A 265 7.67 -5.98 -31.53
CA ASN A 265 9.03 -5.67 -31.11
C ASN A 265 10.07 -5.88 -32.21
N ILE A 266 10.43 -4.79 -32.91
CA ILE A 266 11.67 -4.68 -33.67
C ILE A 266 12.67 -3.94 -32.79
N LEU A 267 13.91 -4.44 -32.67
CA LEU A 267 14.94 -3.91 -31.77
C LEU A 267 15.24 -2.40 -31.97
N SER A 268 15.04 -1.89 -33.18
CA SER A 268 15.23 -0.49 -33.56
C SER A 268 14.05 0.45 -33.25
N GLN A 269 12.91 -0.06 -32.80
CA GLN A 269 11.76 0.79 -32.49
C GLN A 269 11.91 1.54 -31.15
N PRO A 270 11.33 2.75 -31.05
CA PRO A 270 11.34 3.52 -29.80
C PRO A 270 10.61 2.78 -28.68
N LYS A 271 11.09 3.02 -27.46
CA LYS A 271 10.56 2.47 -26.21
C LYS A 271 9.74 3.55 -25.49
N PHE A 272 8.73 3.14 -24.72
CA PHE A 272 7.78 4.04 -24.09
C PHE A 272 7.54 3.64 -22.63
N ILE A 273 7.73 4.60 -21.73
CA ILE A 273 7.23 4.56 -20.34
C ILE A 273 6.17 5.65 -20.25
N ILE A 274 4.92 5.25 -20.06
CA ILE A 274 3.77 6.15 -20.06
C ILE A 274 3.17 6.21 -18.66
N VAL A 275 3.24 7.38 -18.04
CA VAL A 275 2.54 7.70 -16.80
C VAL A 275 1.14 8.18 -17.15
N CYS A 276 0.14 7.55 -16.55
CA CYS A 276 -1.23 8.05 -16.56
C CYS A 276 -1.79 8.08 -15.13
N PRO A 277 -2.57 9.11 -14.76
CA PRO A 277 -3.68 8.95 -13.84
C PRO A 277 -4.55 7.76 -14.26
N ARG A 278 -5.27 7.19 -13.29
CA ARG A 278 -5.98 5.92 -13.45
C ARG A 278 -6.91 5.94 -14.68
N GLY A 279 -6.89 4.87 -15.46
CA GLY A 279 -7.76 4.74 -16.63
C GLY A 279 -9.25 4.86 -16.24
N ILE A 280 -10.06 5.43 -17.15
CA ILE A 280 -11.48 5.86 -17.00
C ILE A 280 -11.66 7.34 -16.59
N SER A 281 -10.65 8.06 -16.10
CA SER A 281 -10.77 9.51 -15.87
C SER A 281 -10.78 10.32 -17.18
N GLY A 282 -11.76 11.23 -17.36
CA GLY A 282 -11.71 12.25 -18.43
C GLY A 282 -12.98 12.63 -19.21
N LEU A 283 -14.19 12.17 -18.85
CA LEU A 283 -15.40 12.45 -19.63
C LEU A 283 -16.35 13.46 -18.94
N SER A 284 -16.19 14.74 -19.31
CA SER A 284 -17.37 15.52 -19.67
C SER A 284 -17.98 14.92 -20.94
N ALA A 285 -19.31 14.94 -21.04
CA ALA A 285 -20.13 14.30 -22.06
C ALA A 285 -19.53 14.24 -23.49
N ILE A 286 -19.12 13.05 -23.93
CA ILE A 286 -19.33 12.46 -25.27
C ILE A 286 -19.38 10.93 -25.10
N ASP A 287 -20.32 10.29 -25.79
CA ASP A 287 -20.56 8.84 -25.81
C ASP A 287 -19.56 8.12 -26.75
N ASP A 288 -18.26 8.24 -26.46
CA ASP A 288 -17.20 7.83 -27.39
C ASP A 288 -16.73 6.36 -27.19
N SER A 289 -17.33 5.47 -27.99
CA SER A 289 -16.96 4.05 -28.13
C SER A 289 -15.44 3.83 -28.23
N ASP A 290 -14.75 4.68 -29.01
CA ASP A 290 -13.35 4.47 -29.33
C ASP A 290 -12.42 4.75 -28.14
N PHE A 291 -12.75 5.76 -27.32
CA PHE A 291 -12.04 6.07 -26.08
C PHE A 291 -12.09 4.90 -25.08
N LEU A 292 -13.27 4.35 -24.83
CA LEU A 292 -13.45 3.16 -23.98
C LEU A 292 -12.70 1.94 -24.55
N SER A 293 -12.61 1.82 -25.88
CA SER A 293 -11.84 0.77 -26.54
C SER A 293 -10.34 0.88 -26.29
N GLN A 294 -9.78 2.10 -26.22
CA GLN A 294 -8.36 2.31 -25.94
C GLN A 294 -8.06 2.13 -24.45
N VAL A 295 -8.89 2.66 -23.55
CA VAL A 295 -8.70 2.48 -22.10
C VAL A 295 -8.69 1.00 -21.70
N ARG A 296 -9.59 0.18 -22.26
CA ARG A 296 -9.60 -1.30 -22.06
C ARG A 296 -8.41 -2.04 -22.68
N ARG A 297 -7.63 -1.39 -23.56
CA ARG A 297 -6.37 -1.96 -24.11
C ARG A 297 -5.18 -1.66 -23.21
N ILE A 298 -5.26 -0.65 -22.35
CA ILE A 298 -4.21 -0.34 -21.35
C ILE A 298 -4.01 -1.54 -20.41
N ASP A 299 -5.08 -2.31 -20.11
CA ASP A 299 -5.03 -3.56 -19.32
C ASP A 299 -4.27 -4.72 -20.01
N ARG A 300 -3.90 -4.58 -21.29
CA ARG A 300 -3.10 -5.58 -22.03
C ARG A 300 -1.60 -5.30 -21.98
N PHE A 301 -1.18 -4.12 -21.51
CA PHE A 301 0.23 -3.77 -21.33
C PHE A 301 0.69 -4.11 -19.92
N GLN A 302 2.00 -4.32 -19.73
CA GLN A 302 2.52 -4.52 -18.38
C GLN A 302 2.45 -3.21 -17.57
N CYS A 303 1.66 -3.25 -16.51
CA CYS A 303 1.46 -2.14 -15.60
C CYS A 303 2.44 -2.17 -14.41
N VAL A 304 2.70 -1.01 -13.84
CA VAL A 304 3.16 -0.85 -12.45
C VAL A 304 1.97 -0.29 -11.65
N GLU A 305 1.69 -0.86 -10.48
CA GLU A 305 0.49 -0.56 -9.65
C GLU A 305 0.88 0.00 -8.27
N LEU A 306 -0.09 0.63 -7.57
CA LEU A 306 0.12 1.34 -6.29
C LEU A 306 0.62 0.41 -5.19
N ARG A 307 -0.05 -0.73 -5.05
CA ARG A 307 0.37 -1.91 -4.28
C ARG A 307 0.60 -3.05 -5.26
N SER A 308 1.19 -4.15 -4.80
CA SER A 308 1.49 -5.30 -5.64
C SER A 308 0.44 -6.39 -5.49
N SER A 309 -0.34 -6.62 -6.55
CA SER A 309 -1.33 -7.71 -6.67
C SER A 309 -0.74 -9.13 -6.65
N ILE A 310 0.58 -9.27 -6.50
CA ILE A 310 1.32 -10.53 -6.33
C ILE A 310 2.49 -10.30 -5.34
N ASN A 311 2.68 -11.18 -4.36
CA ASN A 311 3.83 -11.14 -3.45
C ASN A 311 5.16 -11.08 -4.22
N GLY A 312 5.97 -10.05 -3.94
CA GLY A 312 7.30 -9.85 -4.54
C GLY A 312 7.36 -9.00 -5.82
N ASN A 313 6.22 -8.55 -6.37
CA ASN A 313 6.22 -7.58 -7.47
C ASN A 313 6.33 -6.13 -6.95
N ARG A 314 6.72 -5.21 -7.85
CA ARG A 314 7.30 -3.90 -7.50
C ARG A 314 6.27 -2.79 -7.73
N HIS A 315 6.15 -1.88 -6.77
CA HIS A 315 5.06 -0.89 -6.67
C HIS A 315 5.56 0.54 -6.39
N MET A 316 4.69 1.55 -6.46
CA MET A 316 5.09 2.96 -6.23
C MET A 316 5.11 3.40 -4.77
N LEU A 317 4.41 2.74 -3.86
CA LEU A 317 4.61 3.02 -2.43
C LEU A 317 6.06 2.74 -2.05
N PHE A 318 6.61 3.51 -1.10
CA PHE A 318 7.94 3.27 -0.57
C PHE A 318 7.99 1.95 0.20
N LYS A 319 9.14 1.28 0.15
CA LYS A 319 9.53 0.29 1.18
C LYS A 319 9.86 1.02 2.50
N PRO A 320 9.84 0.36 3.67
CA PRO A 320 10.29 0.96 4.94
C PRO A 320 11.66 1.65 4.84
N ILE A 321 12.63 1.02 4.17
CA ILE A 321 13.97 1.57 3.95
C ILE A 321 13.99 2.83 3.04
N GLU A 322 13.06 2.92 2.07
CA GLU A 322 12.93 4.11 1.22
C GLU A 322 12.29 5.27 2.02
N THR A 323 11.31 4.98 2.90
CA THR A 323 10.77 5.95 3.86
C THR A 323 11.86 6.44 4.81
N HIS A 324 12.60 5.53 5.45
CA HIS A 324 13.70 5.86 6.37
C HIS A 324 14.75 6.76 5.71
N THR A 325 15.23 6.38 4.52
CA THR A 325 16.19 7.18 3.74
C THR A 325 15.69 8.62 3.51
N MET A 326 14.41 8.77 3.18
CA MET A 326 13.80 10.08 2.92
C MET A 326 13.64 10.92 4.20
N VAL A 327 13.21 10.29 5.30
CA VAL A 327 13.05 10.92 6.62
C VAL A 327 14.41 11.38 7.16
N MET A 328 15.45 10.56 7.08
CA MET A 328 16.81 10.92 7.52
C MET A 328 17.46 12.02 6.67
N LYS A 329 17.23 12.03 5.34
CA LYS A 329 17.63 13.15 4.46
C LYS A 329 16.95 14.45 4.87
N TRP A 330 15.63 14.43 5.12
CA TRP A 330 14.89 15.60 5.59
C TRP A 330 15.40 16.12 6.95
N ALA A 331 15.70 15.22 7.89
CA ALA A 331 16.24 15.57 9.20
C ALA A 331 17.60 16.24 9.08
N THR A 332 18.52 15.66 8.31
CA THR A 332 19.87 16.20 8.07
C THR A 332 19.79 17.61 7.48
N VAL A 333 19.02 17.78 6.39
CA VAL A 333 18.82 19.07 5.70
C VAL A 333 18.12 20.11 6.57
N SER A 334 17.21 19.69 7.45
CA SER A 334 16.48 20.58 8.37
C SER A 334 17.15 20.70 9.75
N HIS A 335 18.33 20.09 9.94
CA HIS A 335 19.07 20.01 11.20
C HIS A 335 18.22 19.55 12.39
N PHE A 336 17.42 18.50 12.20
CA PHE A 336 16.64 17.85 13.26
C PHE A 336 17.29 16.54 13.69
N GLN A 337 17.05 16.17 14.94
CA GLN A 337 17.31 14.83 15.48
C GLN A 337 15.99 14.07 15.59
N PHE A 338 16.05 12.75 15.53
CA PHE A 338 14.90 11.86 15.67
C PHE A 338 15.15 10.82 16.76
N GLU A 339 14.10 10.54 17.53
CA GLU A 339 13.94 9.31 18.29
C GLU A 339 13.85 8.08 17.36
N SER A 340 14.22 6.90 17.86
CA SER A 340 14.04 5.62 17.16
C SER A 340 12.57 5.35 16.84
N GLY A 341 12.31 4.66 15.72
CA GLY A 341 10.95 4.28 15.31
C GLY A 341 10.13 5.37 14.60
N ILE A 342 10.62 6.61 14.49
CA ILE A 342 9.87 7.67 13.79
C ILE A 342 9.72 7.38 12.29
N SER A 343 10.74 6.77 11.66
CA SER A 343 10.64 6.40 10.24
C SER A 343 9.60 5.31 10.02
N GLU A 344 9.49 4.40 10.97
CA GLU A 344 8.62 3.24 10.98
C GLU A 344 7.17 3.63 11.30
N TYR A 345 6.95 4.53 12.27
CA TYR A 345 5.66 5.20 12.51
C TYR A 345 5.19 5.98 11.29
N LEU A 346 6.04 6.84 10.71
CA LEU A 346 5.73 7.57 9.48
C LEU A 346 5.49 6.62 8.30
N HIS A 347 6.19 5.49 8.22
CA HIS A 347 5.93 4.47 7.20
C HIS A 347 4.54 3.84 7.41
N ALA A 348 4.20 3.40 8.61
CA ALA A 348 2.96 2.70 8.92
C ALA A 348 1.71 3.56 8.66
N ILE A 349 1.67 4.82 9.13
CA ILE A 349 0.52 5.70 8.91
C ILE A 349 0.36 6.12 7.43
N THR A 350 1.46 6.15 6.67
CA THR A 350 1.44 6.52 5.25
C THR A 350 1.38 5.33 4.30
N ASP A 351 1.55 4.10 4.78
CA ASP A 351 1.85 2.91 3.96
C ASP A 351 2.97 3.18 2.92
N GLY A 352 3.97 3.98 3.31
CA GLY A 352 5.03 4.44 2.43
C GLY A 352 4.60 5.41 1.32
N HIS A 353 3.42 6.03 1.37
CA HIS A 353 2.94 6.94 0.31
C HIS A 353 3.81 8.21 0.19
N PRO A 354 4.60 8.41 -0.90
CA PRO A 354 5.60 9.48 -0.95
C PRO A 354 5.03 10.90 -0.82
N GLY A 355 3.90 11.17 -1.50
CA GLY A 355 3.23 12.47 -1.44
C GLY A 355 2.80 12.88 -0.03
N ILE A 356 2.10 11.99 0.66
CA ILE A 356 1.73 12.16 2.07
C ILE A 356 2.96 12.38 2.95
N LEU A 357 3.99 11.54 2.81
CA LEU A 357 5.20 11.66 3.61
C LEU A 357 5.87 13.03 3.44
N VAL A 358 5.97 13.54 2.20
CA VAL A 358 6.44 14.92 1.92
C VAL A 358 5.60 15.96 2.65
N ARG A 359 4.28 15.81 2.67
CA ARG A 359 3.37 16.76 3.34
C ARG A 359 3.45 16.68 4.86
N ILE A 360 3.58 15.50 5.45
CA ILE A 360 3.81 15.33 6.89
C ILE A 360 5.15 15.97 7.28
N LEU A 361 6.24 15.67 6.57
CA LEU A 361 7.55 16.27 6.83
C LEU A 361 7.54 17.81 6.63
N THR A 362 6.72 18.32 5.71
CA THR A 362 6.48 19.76 5.57
C THR A 362 5.69 20.32 6.77
N ALA A 363 4.63 19.63 7.22
CA ALA A 363 3.84 20.02 8.38
C ALA A 363 4.70 20.08 9.65
N LEU A 364 5.45 19.01 9.95
CA LEU A 364 6.37 18.97 11.08
C LEU A 364 7.34 20.15 11.04
N LYS A 365 7.95 20.43 9.87
CA LYS A 365 8.87 21.58 9.70
C LYS A 365 8.21 22.92 10.01
N LEU A 366 6.94 23.11 9.62
CA LEU A 366 6.17 24.33 9.90
C LEU A 366 5.75 24.40 11.37
N SER A 367 5.15 23.35 11.93
CA SER A 367 4.74 23.29 13.34
C SER A 367 5.90 23.51 14.31
N PHE A 368 7.15 23.20 13.91
CA PHE A 368 8.34 23.45 14.72
C PHE A 368 8.55 24.92 15.12
N THR A 369 8.14 25.89 14.29
CA THR A 369 8.30 27.33 14.62
C THR A 369 7.42 27.74 15.80
N HIS A 370 6.27 27.06 15.95
CA HIS A 370 5.26 27.33 16.97
C HIS A 370 5.53 26.64 18.32
N PHE A 371 6.52 25.73 18.42
CA PHE A 371 6.84 25.06 19.67
C PHE A 371 7.54 25.96 20.71
N SER A 372 7.49 25.54 21.96
CA SER A 372 8.17 26.22 23.08
C SER A 372 9.68 26.34 22.83
N ALA A 373 10.31 27.36 23.45
CA ALA A 373 11.74 27.62 23.27
C ALA A 373 12.63 26.42 23.64
N ASN A 374 12.19 25.56 24.57
CA ASN A 374 12.95 24.38 24.99
C ASN A 374 12.97 23.29 23.91
N ILE A 375 11.81 22.95 23.33
CA ILE A 375 11.72 22.01 22.20
C ILE A 375 12.50 22.57 20.99
N ARG A 376 12.35 23.88 20.72
CA ARG A 376 13.08 24.55 19.62
C ARG A 376 14.60 24.53 19.77
N ARG A 377 15.13 24.52 21.00
CA ARG A 377 16.58 24.38 21.28
C ARG A 377 17.06 22.95 21.10
N GLN A 378 16.30 21.96 21.55
CA GLN A 378 16.68 20.55 21.44
C GLN A 378 16.70 20.06 19.99
N ARG A 379 15.79 20.57 19.14
CA ARG A 379 15.62 20.13 17.73
C ARG A 379 15.41 18.62 17.57
N LEU A 380 15.01 17.96 18.65
CA LEU A 380 14.65 16.55 18.71
C LEU A 380 13.15 16.42 18.45
N TRP A 381 12.81 15.58 17.50
CA TRP A 381 11.46 15.05 17.35
C TRP A 381 11.36 13.72 18.08
N THR A 382 10.38 13.62 18.96
CA THR A 382 9.93 12.38 19.57
C THR A 382 8.67 11.88 18.86
N LEU A 383 8.35 10.60 19.03
CA LEU A 383 7.13 9.99 18.53
C LEU A 383 5.88 10.72 19.05
N ASP A 384 5.86 11.04 20.35
CA ASP A 384 4.78 11.79 21.00
C ASP A 384 4.59 13.19 20.38
N LEU A 385 5.69 13.88 20.02
CA LEU A 385 5.62 15.17 19.31
C LEU A 385 5.06 15.00 17.89
N CYS A 386 5.54 14.02 17.13
CA CYS A 386 5.02 13.72 15.80
C CYS A 386 3.52 13.38 15.81
N TYR A 387 3.08 12.52 16.74
CA TYR A 387 1.68 12.19 16.94
C TYR A 387 0.86 13.44 17.30
N SER A 388 1.33 14.27 18.25
CA SER A 388 0.60 15.47 18.68
C SER A 388 0.31 16.45 17.54
N VAL A 389 1.24 16.61 16.58
CA VAL A 389 1.04 17.44 15.39
C VAL A 389 0.00 16.83 14.46
N MET A 390 0.04 15.52 14.21
CA MET A 390 -0.84 14.86 13.25
C MET A 390 -2.24 14.56 13.79
N ASP A 391 -2.37 14.42 15.12
CA ASP A 391 -3.61 14.03 15.77
C ASP A 391 -4.41 15.25 16.27
N LYS A 392 -3.74 16.23 16.88
CA LYS A 392 -4.37 17.35 17.60
C LYS A 392 -4.37 18.69 16.86
N GLN A 393 -3.61 18.88 15.77
CA GLN A 393 -3.62 20.15 15.04
C GLN A 393 -4.60 20.09 13.86
N ASN A 394 -5.72 20.80 13.94
CA ASN A 394 -6.63 20.99 12.79
C ASN A 394 -5.89 21.61 11.59
N GLY A 395 -4.91 22.49 11.84
CA GLY A 395 -4.03 23.04 10.80
C GLY A 395 -3.19 22.01 10.02
N PHE A 396 -2.96 20.81 10.56
CA PHE A 396 -2.36 19.70 9.80
C PHE A 396 -3.36 19.11 8.79
N LEU A 397 -4.62 18.95 9.19
CA LEU A 397 -5.70 18.51 8.28
C LEU A 397 -5.93 19.54 7.17
N ASP A 398 -5.89 20.84 7.50
CA ASP A 398 -5.98 21.95 6.53
C ASP A 398 -4.78 22.00 5.58
N LEU A 399 -3.58 21.59 6.03
CA LEU A 399 -2.40 21.48 5.17
C LEU A 399 -2.53 20.28 4.22
N LEU A 400 -3.13 19.18 4.69
CA LEU A 400 -3.42 18.04 3.83
C LEU A 400 -4.53 18.37 2.82
N SER A 401 -5.64 19.01 3.22
CA SER A 401 -6.78 19.34 2.32
C SER A 401 -6.34 20.14 1.10
N LYS A 402 -5.51 21.16 1.31
CA LYS A 402 -5.03 22.08 0.27
C LYS A 402 -4.14 21.42 -0.79
N TYR A 403 -3.54 20.27 -0.48
CA TYR A 403 -2.43 19.72 -1.29
C TYR A 403 -2.48 18.21 -1.54
N VAL A 404 -3.44 17.48 -0.98
CA VAL A 404 -3.62 16.03 -1.10
C VAL A 404 -5.03 15.72 -1.60
N ARG A 405 -5.13 15.40 -2.89
CA ARG A 405 -6.34 14.78 -3.44
C ARG A 405 -6.52 13.37 -2.92
N GLY A 406 -7.76 12.95 -2.73
CA GLY A 406 -8.11 11.63 -2.18
C GLY A 406 -8.33 11.62 -0.66
N CYS A 407 -8.04 12.71 0.06
CA CYS A 407 -8.41 12.89 1.46
C CYS A 407 -9.81 13.52 1.56
N TRP A 408 -10.75 12.88 2.28
CA TRP A 408 -12.11 13.40 2.44
C TRP A 408 -12.16 14.56 3.46
N THR A 409 -11.84 15.75 2.96
CA THR A 409 -11.76 17.03 3.69
C THR A 409 -12.91 17.97 3.27
N PRO A 410 -13.16 19.11 3.95
CA PRO A 410 -14.21 20.05 3.53
C PRO A 410 -14.02 20.52 2.07
N ASP A 411 -12.79 20.86 1.70
CA ASP A 411 -12.42 21.30 0.35
C ASP A 411 -12.68 20.21 -0.71
N GLU A 412 -12.23 18.98 -0.45
CA GLU A 412 -12.43 17.86 -1.38
C GLU A 412 -13.91 17.44 -1.43
N GLU A 413 -14.66 17.52 -0.32
CA GLU A 413 -16.12 17.29 -0.33
C GLU A 413 -16.85 18.31 -1.23
N ALA A 414 -16.52 19.60 -1.12
CA ALA A 414 -17.08 20.65 -1.97
C ALA A 414 -16.72 20.43 -3.46
N LEU A 415 -15.47 20.08 -3.76
CA LEU A 415 -15.03 19.71 -5.11
C LEU A 415 -15.78 18.47 -5.64
N VAL A 416 -15.94 17.44 -4.82
CA VAL A 416 -16.66 16.21 -5.20
C VAL A 416 -18.13 16.51 -5.45
N ARG A 417 -18.79 17.41 -4.69
CA ARG A 417 -20.15 17.88 -4.97
C ARG A 417 -20.25 18.61 -6.32
N GLN A 418 -19.27 19.45 -6.65
CA GLN A 418 -19.19 20.15 -7.94
C GLN A 418 -18.94 19.20 -9.12
N TYR A 419 -18.03 18.22 -8.96
CA TYR A 419 -17.82 17.18 -9.97
C TYR A 419 -19.05 16.29 -10.11
N HIS A 420 -19.70 15.94 -9.01
CA HIS A 420 -20.89 15.11 -9.00
C HIS A 420 -22.01 15.73 -9.85
N SER A 421 -22.36 16.99 -9.61
CA SER A 421 -23.43 17.70 -10.33
C SER A 421 -23.16 17.91 -11.83
N THR A 422 -21.90 17.87 -12.25
CA THR A 422 -21.47 18.09 -13.65
C THR A 422 -21.06 16.82 -14.39
N SER A 423 -21.11 15.66 -13.73
CA SER A 423 -20.65 14.37 -14.29
C SER A 423 -21.78 13.46 -14.77
N LEU A 424 -21.41 12.41 -15.50
CA LEU A 424 -22.31 11.29 -15.85
C LEU A 424 -22.89 10.54 -14.63
N TYR A 425 -22.37 10.81 -13.42
CA TYR A 425 -22.79 10.19 -12.17
C TYR A 425 -23.84 11.01 -11.41
N SER A 426 -24.26 12.18 -11.90
CA SER A 426 -25.23 13.09 -11.24
C SER A 426 -26.57 12.47 -10.86
N HIS A 427 -26.94 11.33 -11.46
CA HIS A 427 -28.11 10.53 -11.15
C HIS A 427 -27.99 9.69 -9.86
N ILE A 428 -26.82 9.68 -9.22
CA ILE A 428 -26.57 8.99 -7.95
C ILE A 428 -26.84 9.97 -6.80
N PRO A 429 -27.59 9.59 -5.75
CA PRO A 429 -27.71 10.46 -4.58
C PRO A 429 -26.34 10.68 -3.92
N PHE A 430 -26.00 11.93 -3.56
CA PHE A 430 -24.73 12.20 -2.87
C PHE A 430 -24.60 11.44 -1.53
N SER A 431 -25.72 11.19 -0.86
CA SER A 431 -25.80 10.29 0.31
C SER A 431 -25.24 8.89 0.04
N ARG A 432 -25.43 8.33 -1.16
CA ARG A 432 -24.87 7.03 -1.56
C ARG A 432 -23.36 7.06 -1.73
N ILE A 433 -22.79 8.18 -2.19
CA ILE A 433 -21.33 8.39 -2.24
C ILE A 433 -20.75 8.40 -0.82
N VAL A 434 -21.39 9.14 0.09
CA VAL A 434 -21.02 9.19 1.53
C VAL A 434 -21.12 7.80 2.19
N GLU A 435 -22.18 7.04 1.90
CA GLU A 435 -22.37 5.67 2.42
C GLU A 435 -21.26 4.71 1.94
N VAL A 436 -20.91 4.76 0.65
CA VAL A 436 -19.81 3.95 0.08
C VAL A 436 -18.48 4.28 0.76
N LEU A 437 -18.18 5.58 0.96
CA LEU A 437 -16.94 5.99 1.62
C LEU A 437 -16.92 5.56 3.09
N ARG A 438 -18.02 5.69 3.83
CA ARG A 438 -18.16 5.14 5.20
C ARG A 438 -17.88 3.65 5.23
N LYS A 439 -18.50 2.87 4.33
CA LYS A 439 -18.38 1.41 4.26
C LYS A 439 -16.96 0.94 3.98
N VAL A 440 -16.18 1.71 3.21
CA VAL A 440 -14.77 1.41 2.95
C VAL A 440 -13.87 1.92 4.09
N ALA A 441 -14.25 3.01 4.76
CA ALA A 441 -13.45 3.60 5.84
C ALA A 441 -13.44 2.72 7.10
N THR A 442 -14.55 2.05 7.40
CA THR A 442 -14.65 1.15 8.56
C THR A 442 -13.88 -0.16 8.40
N LEU A 443 -13.59 -0.61 7.16
CA LEU A 443 -12.93 -1.89 6.89
C LEU A 443 -11.43 -1.73 6.74
N LEU A 444 -10.66 -2.52 7.50
CA LEU A 444 -9.19 -2.46 7.53
C LEU A 444 -8.58 -2.67 6.14
N HIS A 445 -8.98 -3.73 5.45
CA HIS A 445 -8.50 -4.07 4.10
C HIS A 445 -9.42 -3.57 2.98
N GLY A 446 -10.34 -2.65 3.28
CA GLY A 446 -11.33 -2.15 2.33
C GLY A 446 -12.47 -3.12 2.04
N TYR A 447 -13.24 -2.85 0.97
CA TYR A 447 -14.47 -3.55 0.64
C TYR A 447 -14.40 -4.24 -0.72
N THR A 448 -14.73 -5.53 -0.81
CA THR A 448 -14.65 -6.31 -2.05
C THR A 448 -16.02 -6.51 -2.70
N LEU A 449 -16.09 -6.32 -4.02
CA LEU A 449 -17.27 -6.54 -4.85
C LEU A 449 -16.95 -7.49 -6.00
N PRO A 450 -17.87 -8.39 -6.39
CA PRO A 450 -17.76 -9.11 -7.66
C PRO A 450 -17.69 -8.14 -8.85
N THR A 451 -16.84 -8.41 -9.84
CA THR A 451 -16.68 -7.57 -11.04
C THR A 451 -17.96 -7.53 -11.90
N SER A 452 -18.82 -8.56 -11.78
CA SER A 452 -20.18 -8.57 -12.36
C SER A 452 -21.14 -7.59 -11.68
N TYR A 453 -20.83 -7.11 -10.47
CA TYR A 453 -21.64 -6.17 -9.69
C TYR A 453 -21.08 -4.74 -9.76
N SER A 454 -21.53 -3.99 -10.77
CA SER A 454 -21.12 -2.60 -10.99
C SER A 454 -21.92 -1.61 -10.13
N ASP A 455 -21.55 -1.43 -8.86
CA ASP A 455 -22.04 -0.30 -8.07
C ASP A 455 -21.42 1.01 -8.60
N LYS A 456 -22.26 1.89 -9.16
CA LYS A 456 -21.82 3.14 -9.78
C LYS A 456 -21.26 4.15 -8.77
N ALA A 457 -21.61 4.08 -7.49
CA ALA A 457 -21.08 4.99 -6.46
C ALA A 457 -19.65 4.59 -6.07
N PHE A 458 -19.35 3.28 -6.00
CA PHE A 458 -17.97 2.79 -5.91
C PHE A 458 -17.15 3.19 -7.14
N ALA A 459 -17.71 3.02 -8.34
CA ALA A 459 -17.07 3.47 -9.58
C ALA A 459 -16.81 4.99 -9.60
N PHE A 460 -17.75 5.80 -9.10
CA PHE A 460 -17.56 7.25 -8.96
C PHE A 460 -16.44 7.60 -7.97
N CYS A 461 -16.47 7.05 -6.74
CA CYS A 461 -15.45 7.33 -5.71
C CYS A 461 -14.04 6.95 -6.20
N HIS A 462 -13.95 5.87 -6.98
CA HIS A 462 -12.74 5.46 -7.66
C HIS A 462 -12.34 6.41 -8.81
N HIS A 463 -13.30 6.84 -9.63
CA HIS A 463 -13.10 7.76 -10.76
C HIS A 463 -12.58 9.14 -10.32
N VAL A 464 -13.09 9.69 -9.22
CA VAL A 464 -12.61 10.96 -8.63
C VAL A 464 -11.33 10.79 -7.79
N GLY A 465 -10.83 9.56 -7.63
CA GLY A 465 -9.55 9.27 -6.97
C GLY A 465 -9.59 9.14 -5.44
N LEU A 466 -10.77 9.18 -4.82
CA LEU A 466 -10.95 8.96 -3.37
C LEU A 466 -10.62 7.51 -2.97
N LEU A 467 -11.08 6.55 -3.78
CA LEU A 467 -10.86 5.13 -3.56
C LEU A 467 -9.94 4.52 -4.62
N GLN A 468 -9.12 3.57 -4.18
CA GLN A 468 -8.27 2.74 -5.03
C GLN A 468 -8.92 1.38 -5.23
N THR A 469 -8.69 0.76 -6.38
CA THR A 469 -9.06 -0.65 -6.62
C THR A 469 -7.84 -1.57 -6.68
N GLU A 470 -8.06 -2.85 -6.41
CA GLU A 470 -7.11 -3.94 -6.65
C GLU A 470 -7.89 -5.20 -7.05
N GLN A 471 -7.36 -5.97 -8.00
CA GLN A 471 -7.85 -7.33 -8.25
C GLN A 471 -7.09 -8.27 -7.33
N ARG A 472 -7.81 -8.94 -6.43
CA ARG A 472 -7.23 -9.75 -5.35
C ARG A 472 -6.39 -10.92 -5.86
N ARG A 473 -6.61 -11.35 -7.11
CA ARG A 473 -5.71 -12.20 -7.92
C ARG A 473 -5.77 -11.73 -9.38
N PRO A 474 -4.69 -11.86 -10.18
CA PRO A 474 -4.76 -11.58 -11.61
C PRO A 474 -5.85 -12.43 -12.29
N GLY A 475 -6.86 -11.77 -12.85
CA GLY A 475 -8.01 -12.45 -13.48
C GLY A 475 -9.09 -12.96 -12.52
N SER A 476 -9.15 -12.48 -11.27
CA SER A 476 -10.32 -12.70 -10.41
C SER A 476 -11.51 -11.84 -10.84
N ASP A 477 -12.72 -12.41 -10.83
CA ASP A 477 -13.99 -11.68 -10.94
C ASP A 477 -14.34 -10.91 -9.65
N GLU A 478 -13.35 -10.37 -8.94
CA GLU A 478 -13.48 -9.60 -7.70
C GLU A 478 -12.58 -8.37 -7.73
N THR A 479 -13.12 -7.25 -7.28
CA THR A 479 -12.46 -5.94 -7.17
C THR A 479 -12.59 -5.43 -5.73
N THR A 480 -11.46 -5.24 -5.05
CA THR A 480 -11.39 -4.65 -3.70
C THR A 480 -11.20 -3.14 -3.81
N TYR A 481 -12.01 -2.36 -3.10
CA TYR A 481 -11.96 -0.90 -3.01
C TYR A 481 -11.42 -0.45 -1.64
N PHE A 482 -10.40 0.40 -1.61
CA PHE A 482 -9.70 0.82 -0.37
C PHE A 482 -9.15 2.25 -0.46
N PHE A 483 -8.85 2.88 0.69
CA PHE A 483 -8.19 4.18 0.73
C PHE A 483 -6.69 4.06 0.41
N ALA A 484 -6.10 5.08 -0.22
CA ALA A 484 -4.72 5.02 -0.72
C ALA A 484 -3.63 4.80 0.35
N SER A 485 -3.91 5.12 1.63
CA SER A 485 -3.11 4.72 2.79
C SER A 485 -3.90 4.89 4.10
N PRO A 486 -3.42 4.37 5.24
CA PRO A 486 -4.11 4.46 6.53
C PRO A 486 -4.49 5.89 6.95
N ILE A 487 -3.64 6.90 6.70
CA ILE A 487 -4.01 8.28 7.04
C ILE A 487 -5.14 8.85 6.17
N HIS A 488 -5.26 8.46 4.89
CA HIS A 488 -6.44 8.81 4.08
C HIS A 488 -7.71 8.22 4.70
N ARG A 489 -7.65 6.97 5.19
CA ARG A 489 -8.73 6.30 5.91
C ARG A 489 -9.04 7.01 7.24
N LYS A 490 -8.02 7.38 8.04
CA LYS A 490 -8.17 8.13 9.31
C LYS A 490 -8.92 9.45 9.11
N ILE A 491 -8.54 10.22 8.09
CA ILE A 491 -9.19 11.50 7.74
C ILE A 491 -10.65 11.26 7.33
N ALA A 492 -10.89 10.26 6.48
CA ALA A 492 -12.24 9.87 6.07
C ALA A 492 -13.10 9.44 7.28
N CYS A 493 -12.59 8.57 8.16
CA CYS A 493 -13.28 8.18 9.40
C CYS A 493 -13.66 9.40 10.24
N ARG A 494 -12.69 10.28 10.57
CA ARG A 494 -12.90 11.47 11.41
C ARG A 494 -14.02 12.41 10.92
N ARG A 495 -14.27 12.49 9.61
CA ARG A 495 -15.31 13.37 9.02
C ARG A 495 -16.61 12.62 8.67
N LEU A 496 -16.54 11.37 8.23
CA LEU A 496 -17.69 10.58 7.78
C LEU A 496 -18.41 9.85 8.92
N LEU A 497 -17.68 9.50 9.97
CA LEU A 497 -18.15 8.77 11.14
C LEU A 497 -18.22 9.76 12.31
N ALA A 498 -19.43 10.16 12.68
CA ALA A 498 -19.64 11.07 13.80
C ALA A 498 -19.27 10.36 15.10
N ALA A 499 -18.07 10.66 15.61
CA ALA A 499 -17.75 10.43 17.02
C ALA A 499 -18.01 11.72 17.79
N SER A 500 -18.62 11.60 18.97
CA SER A 500 -18.43 12.56 20.05
C SER A 500 -16.94 12.80 20.27
N GLU A 501 -16.56 13.96 20.81
CA GLU A 501 -15.22 14.10 21.36
C GLU A 501 -14.90 12.93 22.32
N PRO A 502 -13.63 12.52 22.44
CA PRO A 502 -13.28 11.44 23.35
C PRO A 502 -13.60 11.87 24.79
N ASP A 503 -14.71 11.36 25.32
CA ASP A 503 -15.14 11.59 26.70
C ASP A 503 -14.01 11.21 27.67
N THR A 504 -13.97 11.84 28.85
CA THR A 504 -13.05 11.50 29.95
C THR A 504 -13.12 10.03 30.38
N ILE A 505 -14.20 9.33 30.00
CA ILE A 505 -14.40 7.88 30.14
C ILE A 505 -13.32 7.08 29.38
N LEU A 506 -12.87 7.55 28.20
CA LEU A 506 -11.81 6.90 27.41
C LEU A 506 -10.42 6.97 28.07
N ASP A 507 -10.21 7.89 29.00
CA ASP A 507 -9.00 7.96 29.82
C ASP A 507 -9.05 7.04 31.05
N GLN A 508 -10.20 6.42 31.32
CA GLN A 508 -10.41 5.49 32.44
C GLN A 508 -10.66 4.04 32.00
N ILE A 509 -11.02 3.79 30.73
CA ILE A 509 -11.19 2.44 30.19
C ILE A 509 -9.84 1.74 30.01
N THR A 510 -9.76 0.47 30.41
CA THR A 510 -8.55 -0.37 30.23
C THR A 510 -8.55 -1.06 28.87
N LEU A 511 -7.37 -1.43 28.38
CA LEU A 511 -7.20 -2.18 27.12
C LEU A 511 -8.07 -3.44 27.09
N GLN A 512 -8.09 -4.19 28.19
CA GLN A 512 -8.94 -5.38 28.34
C GLN A 512 -10.42 -5.06 28.19
N GLN A 513 -10.93 -4.01 28.86
CA GLN A 513 -12.34 -3.63 28.78
C GLN A 513 -12.72 -3.11 27.39
N THR A 514 -11.84 -2.35 26.73
CA THR A 514 -12.01 -1.93 25.32
C THR A 514 -12.12 -3.15 24.40
N CYS A 515 -11.26 -4.16 24.58
CA CYS A 515 -11.32 -5.38 23.77
C CYS A 515 -12.59 -6.19 24.02
N LEU A 516 -13.04 -6.34 25.28
CA LEU A 516 -14.29 -7.02 25.63
C LEU A 516 -15.50 -6.30 25.01
N ASN A 517 -15.59 -4.97 25.14
CA ASN A 517 -16.65 -4.19 24.50
C ASN A 517 -16.62 -4.31 22.96
N ALA A 518 -15.42 -4.36 22.36
CA ALA A 518 -15.27 -4.52 20.92
C ALA A 518 -15.74 -5.91 20.45
N ILE A 519 -15.43 -6.97 21.22
CA ILE A 519 -15.92 -8.34 20.96
C ILE A 519 -17.44 -8.40 21.07
N GLU A 520 -18.05 -7.80 22.10
CA GLU A 520 -19.52 -7.76 22.29
C GLU A 520 -20.27 -7.15 21.08
N ARG A 521 -19.61 -6.28 20.32
CA ARG A 521 -20.16 -5.68 19.08
C ARG A 521 -19.95 -6.49 17.81
N PHE A 522 -19.44 -7.72 17.88
CA PHE A 522 -19.24 -8.58 16.69
C PHE A 522 -20.56 -8.87 15.98
N ASN A 523 -20.57 -8.64 14.67
CA ASN A 523 -21.67 -8.96 13.76
C ASN A 523 -21.37 -10.33 13.16
N LEU A 524 -21.83 -11.36 13.85
CA LEU A 524 -21.64 -12.74 13.41
C LEU A 524 -22.18 -13.00 12.01
N SER A 525 -23.23 -12.31 11.55
CA SER A 525 -23.73 -12.45 10.18
C SER A 525 -22.71 -12.01 9.13
N LEU A 526 -21.87 -11.01 9.43
CA LEU A 526 -20.77 -10.58 8.55
C LEU A 526 -19.63 -11.62 8.53
N LEU A 527 -19.26 -12.16 9.69
CA LEU A 527 -18.25 -13.24 9.79
C LEU A 527 -18.72 -14.53 9.10
N LYS A 528 -20.00 -14.91 9.29
CA LYS A 528 -20.65 -16.04 8.60
C LYS A 528 -20.63 -15.87 7.09
N ALA A 529 -20.96 -14.68 6.57
CA ALA A 529 -20.98 -14.40 5.14
C ALA A 529 -19.59 -14.46 4.47
N GLN A 530 -18.50 -14.38 5.25
CA GLN A 530 -17.12 -14.53 4.76
C GLN A 530 -16.62 -15.99 4.82
N SER A 531 -17.37 -16.92 5.42
CA SER A 531 -17.06 -18.35 5.38
C SER A 531 -17.53 -19.00 4.09
N MET A 532 -16.64 -19.68 3.38
CA MET A 532 -16.96 -20.40 2.14
C MET A 532 -17.61 -21.80 2.36
N LYS A 533 -18.06 -22.13 3.58
CA LYS A 533 -18.62 -23.45 3.90
C LYS A 533 -20.09 -23.37 4.36
N PRO A 534 -20.95 -24.34 3.98
CA PRO A 534 -22.36 -24.36 4.38
C PRO A 534 -22.60 -24.75 5.85
N TYR A 535 -21.55 -25.21 6.56
CA TYR A 535 -21.53 -25.38 8.01
C TYR A 535 -20.38 -24.54 8.57
N ILE A 536 -20.69 -23.73 9.59
CA ILE A 536 -19.73 -22.84 10.24
C ILE A 536 -18.94 -23.63 11.29
N ASP A 537 -17.77 -24.12 10.89
CA ASP A 537 -16.71 -24.46 11.82
C ASP A 537 -15.96 -23.16 12.16
N TRP A 538 -15.58 -22.95 13.42
CA TRP A 538 -14.65 -21.90 13.84
C TRP A 538 -13.43 -21.81 12.91
N ARG A 539 -12.90 -22.97 12.49
CA ARG A 539 -11.73 -23.11 11.60
C ARG A 539 -12.00 -22.74 10.14
N SER A 540 -13.21 -22.33 9.79
CA SER A 540 -13.59 -21.91 8.42
C SER A 540 -13.61 -20.40 8.22
N ILE A 541 -13.60 -19.63 9.31
CA ILE A 541 -13.35 -18.19 9.31
C ILE A 541 -11.84 -18.00 9.13
N SER A 542 -11.41 -16.92 8.49
CA SER A 542 -9.99 -16.55 8.40
C SER A 542 -9.64 -15.53 9.48
N GLU A 543 -8.42 -15.58 10.01
CA GLU A 543 -7.84 -14.58 10.92
C GLU A 543 -8.04 -13.13 10.42
N THR A 544 -7.82 -12.87 9.13
CA THR A 544 -8.10 -11.58 8.46
C THR A 544 -9.55 -11.11 8.57
N ALA A 545 -10.53 -12.02 8.69
CA ALA A 545 -11.93 -11.65 8.89
C ALA A 545 -12.16 -11.19 10.35
N ILE A 546 -11.52 -11.86 11.31
CA ILE A 546 -11.54 -11.49 12.73
C ILE A 546 -10.81 -10.15 12.94
N GLN A 547 -9.64 -9.96 12.32
CA GLN A 547 -8.87 -8.71 12.34
C GLN A 547 -9.67 -7.53 11.72
N ASN A 548 -10.33 -7.72 10.57
CA ASN A 548 -11.24 -6.70 10.02
C ASN A 548 -12.35 -6.35 11.02
N GLU A 549 -12.96 -7.36 11.62
CA GLU A 549 -14.14 -7.22 12.47
C GLU A 549 -13.81 -6.51 13.79
N ILE A 550 -12.73 -6.93 14.46
CA ILE A 550 -12.27 -6.28 15.68
C ILE A 550 -11.73 -4.87 15.40
N TYR A 551 -11.09 -4.61 14.26
CA TYR A 551 -10.77 -3.24 13.84
C TYR A 551 -12.03 -2.37 13.71
N CYS A 552 -13.11 -2.87 13.11
CA CYS A 552 -14.38 -2.15 13.01
C CYS A 552 -14.92 -1.77 14.40
N CYS A 553 -14.93 -2.74 15.32
CA CYS A 553 -15.45 -2.55 16.67
C CYS A 553 -14.55 -1.65 17.54
N LEU A 554 -13.23 -1.83 17.48
CA LEU A 554 -12.25 -0.98 18.17
C LEU A 554 -12.33 0.46 17.67
N ASN A 555 -12.48 0.69 16.37
CA ASN A 555 -12.65 2.04 15.83
C ASN A 555 -13.91 2.75 16.37
N HIS A 556 -14.98 1.99 16.68
CA HIS A 556 -16.17 2.51 17.36
C HIS A 556 -15.91 2.75 18.86
N GLU A 557 -15.39 1.76 19.58
CA GLU A 557 -15.14 1.86 21.04
C GLU A 557 -14.07 2.89 21.40
N LEU A 558 -13.13 3.17 20.50
CA LEU A 558 -12.09 4.18 20.65
C LEU A 558 -12.41 5.51 19.94
N HIS A 559 -13.66 5.73 19.51
CA HIS A 559 -14.13 7.02 18.97
C HIS A 559 -13.26 7.58 17.80
N ASN A 560 -12.75 6.70 16.93
CA ASN A 560 -11.80 7.01 15.84
C ASN A 560 -10.40 7.53 16.29
N ILE A 561 -9.93 7.19 17.50
CA ILE A 561 -8.49 7.26 17.85
C ILE A 561 -7.68 6.42 16.83
N GLU A 562 -6.43 6.81 16.58
CA GLU A 562 -5.57 6.14 15.61
C GLU A 562 -5.19 4.71 16.03
N ILE A 563 -5.75 3.74 15.31
CA ILE A 563 -5.36 2.33 15.36
C ILE A 563 -4.44 2.06 14.17
N ILE A 564 -3.16 1.78 14.45
CA ILE A 564 -2.15 1.41 13.45
C ILE A 564 -2.15 -0.11 13.32
N SER A 565 -2.51 -0.61 12.14
CA SER A 565 -2.51 -2.05 11.84
C SER A 565 -1.13 -2.54 11.38
N GLU A 566 -0.78 -3.78 11.68
CA GLU A 566 0.44 -4.45 11.23
C GLU A 566 1.72 -3.64 11.60
N TYR A 567 1.75 -3.07 12.80
CA TYR A 567 2.77 -2.10 13.18
C TYR A 567 4.10 -2.77 13.56
N SER A 568 5.20 -2.31 12.97
CA SER A 568 6.57 -2.65 13.38
C SER A 568 7.29 -1.39 13.86
N TYR A 569 8.01 -1.51 14.97
CA TYR A 569 8.83 -0.43 15.52
C TYR A 569 10.24 -0.36 14.90
N LEU A 570 10.91 -1.51 14.70
CA LEU A 570 12.33 -1.60 14.30
C LEU A 570 12.72 -2.90 13.55
N THR A 571 11.78 -3.82 13.26
CA THR A 571 12.11 -5.17 12.74
C THR A 571 11.18 -5.62 11.61
N ASN A 572 11.32 -6.86 11.11
CA ASN A 572 10.34 -7.44 10.18
C ASN A 572 9.07 -7.96 10.88
N GLU A 573 9.00 -7.90 12.21
CA GLU A 573 7.92 -8.46 13.04
C GLU A 573 6.95 -7.36 13.44
N ARG A 574 5.67 -7.72 13.60
CA ARG A 574 4.55 -6.78 13.57
C ARG A 574 3.51 -7.16 14.61
N VAL A 575 3.08 -6.19 15.42
CA VAL A 575 1.87 -6.32 16.24
C VAL A 575 0.64 -6.06 15.37
N ASP A 576 -0.42 -6.83 15.54
CA ASP A 576 -1.62 -6.71 14.71
C ASP A 576 -2.25 -5.32 14.79
N PHE A 577 -2.42 -4.78 16.00
CA PHE A 577 -2.84 -3.39 16.21
C PHE A 577 -2.01 -2.68 17.29
N TYR A 578 -1.67 -1.42 17.03
CA TYR A 578 -1.05 -0.51 17.98
C TYR A 578 -1.86 0.79 18.09
N ILE A 579 -2.29 1.14 19.31
CA ILE A 579 -3.07 2.34 19.59
C ILE A 579 -2.12 3.38 20.19
N PHE A 580 -1.62 4.28 19.33
CA PHE A 580 -0.49 5.14 19.67
C PHE A 580 -0.73 6.00 20.93
N SER A 581 -1.86 6.70 21.02
CA SER A 581 -2.14 7.64 22.12
C SER A 581 -2.30 6.98 23.49
N LYS A 582 -2.53 5.66 23.52
CA LYS A 582 -2.67 4.85 24.72
C LYS A 582 -1.48 3.92 24.95
N LYS A 583 -0.54 3.86 24.00
CA LYS A 583 0.61 2.94 23.98
C LYS A 583 0.19 1.48 24.18
N TRP A 584 -0.91 1.07 23.54
CA TRP A 584 -1.47 -0.28 23.65
C TRP A 584 -1.13 -1.15 22.44
N GLY A 585 -0.65 -2.37 22.67
CA GLY A 585 -0.51 -3.42 21.66
C GLY A 585 -1.65 -4.47 21.72
N ILE A 586 -2.15 -4.92 20.58
CA ILE A 586 -3.14 -6.02 20.49
C ILE A 586 -2.65 -7.03 19.46
N GLU A 587 -2.55 -8.28 19.88
CA GLU A 587 -2.22 -9.43 19.02
C GLU A 587 -3.44 -10.35 18.89
N ILE A 588 -3.79 -10.79 17.68
CA ILE A 588 -4.95 -11.68 17.45
C ILE A 588 -4.47 -13.01 16.90
N LEU A 589 -4.82 -14.08 17.60
CA LEU A 589 -4.45 -15.43 17.20
C LEU A 589 -5.72 -16.21 16.82
N GLN A 590 -5.68 -16.92 15.70
CA GLN A 590 -6.71 -17.89 15.34
C GLN A 590 -6.27 -19.35 15.63
N SER A 591 -5.65 -19.61 16.79
CA SER A 591 -5.04 -20.91 17.07
C SER A 591 -5.29 -21.46 18.47
N GLY A 592 -6.00 -22.59 18.54
CA GLY A 592 -6.02 -23.42 19.75
C GLY A 592 -4.70 -24.14 20.06
N GLU A 593 -3.65 -23.95 19.24
CA GLU A 593 -2.38 -24.65 19.42
C GLU A 593 -1.44 -23.89 20.37
N LYS A 594 -1.21 -24.50 21.55
CA LYS A 594 -0.26 -24.06 22.59
C LYS A 594 1.15 -23.73 22.06
N GLY A 595 1.58 -24.31 20.94
CA GLY A 595 2.87 -23.99 20.31
C GLY A 595 2.93 -22.55 19.80
N ALA A 596 1.96 -22.14 18.99
CA ALA A 596 1.87 -20.78 18.43
C ALA A 596 1.72 -19.74 19.55
N ILE A 597 0.82 -19.98 20.51
CA ILE A 597 0.57 -19.04 21.61
C ILE A 597 1.85 -18.80 22.43
N ASN A 598 2.67 -19.82 22.69
CA ASN A 598 3.95 -19.66 23.39
C ASN A 598 4.99 -18.87 22.60
N GLU A 599 4.98 -18.95 21.27
CA GLU A 599 5.87 -18.14 20.41
C GLU A 599 5.52 -16.65 20.54
N TYR A 600 4.24 -16.29 20.45
CA TYR A 600 3.80 -14.90 20.65
C TYR A 600 4.01 -14.39 22.07
N ILE A 601 3.74 -15.21 23.10
CA ILE A 601 4.08 -14.91 24.50
C ILE A 601 5.57 -14.53 24.64
N SER A 602 6.46 -15.27 23.96
CA SER A 602 7.90 -15.00 24.04
C SER A 602 8.32 -13.66 23.42
N GLN A 603 7.49 -13.05 22.58
CA GLN A 603 7.74 -11.73 21.99
C GLN A 603 7.45 -10.60 22.99
N PHE A 604 6.47 -10.77 23.89
CA PHE A 604 6.10 -9.76 24.90
C PHE A 604 6.88 -9.86 26.23
N ARG A 605 7.59 -10.97 26.49
CA ARG A 605 8.42 -11.16 27.69
C ARG A 605 9.53 -10.12 27.83
N VAL A 606 10.06 -9.95 29.04
CA VAL A 606 11.38 -9.33 29.25
C VAL A 606 12.43 -10.06 28.41
N GLU A 607 13.32 -9.31 27.74
CA GLU A 607 14.22 -9.77 26.66
C GLU A 607 13.51 -10.26 25.36
N GLY A 608 12.19 -10.31 25.35
CA GLY A 608 11.34 -10.50 24.19
C GLY A 608 11.34 -9.28 23.27
N LYS A 609 10.96 -9.52 22.01
CA LYS A 609 11.16 -8.58 20.90
C LYS A 609 10.32 -7.31 21.01
N TYR A 610 9.07 -7.41 21.46
CA TYR A 610 8.17 -6.27 21.66
C TYR A 610 8.47 -5.53 22.95
N HIS A 611 8.90 -6.22 24.01
CA HIS A 611 9.41 -5.58 25.22
C HIS A 611 10.64 -4.70 24.90
N GLY A 612 11.54 -5.20 24.04
CA GLY A 612 12.67 -4.44 23.51
C GLY A 612 12.31 -3.21 22.67
N TRP A 613 11.04 -2.97 22.34
CA TRP A 613 10.60 -1.73 21.70
C TRP A 613 10.43 -0.59 22.71
N GLY A 614 10.05 -0.86 23.95
CA GLY A 614 9.90 0.16 24.99
C GLY A 614 8.81 1.23 24.73
N ILE A 615 7.90 0.97 23.79
CA ILE A 615 6.83 1.92 23.38
C ILE A 615 5.43 1.54 23.88
N MET A 616 5.25 0.35 24.44
CA MET A 616 3.95 -0.15 24.91
C MET A 616 3.87 -0.01 26.43
N ASP A 617 2.82 0.62 26.92
CA ASP A 617 2.49 0.72 28.34
C ASP A 617 1.60 -0.46 28.78
N ASP A 618 0.83 -1.05 27.85
CA ASP A 618 -0.03 -2.23 28.04
C ASP A 618 -0.13 -3.04 26.72
N PHE A 619 -0.44 -4.32 26.81
CA PHE A 619 -0.70 -5.18 25.66
C PHE A 619 -1.73 -6.28 25.96
N ILE A 620 -2.31 -6.88 24.92
CA ILE A 620 -3.22 -8.03 25.09
C ILE A 620 -3.14 -8.99 23.90
N ILE A 621 -3.19 -10.29 24.20
CA ILE A 621 -3.25 -11.38 23.22
C ILE A 621 -4.67 -11.95 23.24
N LEU A 622 -5.38 -11.82 22.13
CA LEU A 622 -6.74 -12.33 21.95
C LEU A 622 -6.69 -13.61 21.11
N ASN A 623 -6.68 -14.75 21.79
CA ASN A 623 -6.70 -16.05 21.11
C ASN A 623 -8.13 -16.54 20.89
N PHE A 624 -8.62 -16.42 19.66
CA PHE A 624 -9.93 -16.92 19.29
C PHE A 624 -9.87 -18.39 18.85
N CYS A 625 -10.56 -19.27 19.58
CA CYS A 625 -10.63 -20.69 19.22
C CYS A 625 -11.93 -21.37 19.71
N SER A 626 -12.18 -22.59 19.23
CA SER A 626 -13.34 -23.38 19.69
C SER A 626 -13.17 -23.77 21.16
N LYS A 627 -14.26 -23.71 21.94
CA LYS A 627 -14.32 -24.20 23.33
C LYS A 627 -13.77 -25.62 23.52
N SER A 628 -13.95 -26.48 22.52
CA SER A 628 -13.41 -27.85 22.47
C SER A 628 -11.88 -27.94 22.34
N SER A 629 -11.22 -26.85 21.96
CA SER A 629 -9.79 -26.75 21.69
C SER A 629 -9.02 -25.99 22.78
N PHE A 630 -9.68 -25.44 23.79
CA PHE A 630 -9.00 -24.79 24.91
C PHE A 630 -8.13 -25.78 25.68
N GLN A 631 -6.84 -25.49 25.78
CA GLN A 631 -5.90 -26.19 26.65
C GLN A 631 -5.31 -25.20 27.64
N PRO A 632 -5.25 -25.51 28.94
CA PRO A 632 -4.64 -24.62 29.92
C PRO A 632 -3.20 -24.26 29.52
N LEU A 633 -2.93 -22.96 29.44
CA LEU A 633 -1.64 -22.44 29.04
C LEU A 633 -0.69 -22.48 30.25
N GLU A 634 0.43 -23.18 30.12
CA GLU A 634 1.45 -23.27 31.17
C GLU A 634 2.36 -22.02 31.15
N ILE A 635 1.76 -20.87 31.45
CA ILE A 635 2.45 -19.58 31.50
C ILE A 635 3.06 -19.41 32.89
N LYS A 636 4.38 -19.56 32.98
CA LYS A 636 5.13 -19.36 34.25
C LYS A 636 5.27 -17.90 34.66
N ASP A 637 4.97 -17.00 33.73
CA ASP A 637 5.20 -15.56 33.82
C ASP A 637 3.92 -14.86 34.27
N VAL A 638 3.87 -14.45 35.53
CA VAL A 638 2.66 -13.91 36.16
C VAL A 638 2.23 -12.60 35.50
N ASP A 639 3.19 -11.79 35.06
CA ASP A 639 2.94 -10.49 34.42
C ASP A 639 2.40 -10.62 32.99
N ILE A 640 2.39 -11.83 32.42
CA ILE A 640 1.75 -12.12 31.12
C ILE A 640 0.38 -12.79 31.29
N GLN A 641 0.13 -13.47 32.42
CA GLN A 641 -1.11 -14.20 32.66
C GLN A 641 -2.37 -13.32 32.56
N SER A 642 -2.30 -12.06 32.99
CA SER A 642 -3.37 -11.06 32.89
C SER A 642 -3.64 -10.57 31.46
N HIS A 643 -2.68 -10.74 30.54
CA HIS A 643 -2.70 -10.14 29.19
C HIS A 643 -3.14 -11.14 28.11
N ILE A 644 -3.69 -12.31 28.49
CA ILE A 644 -4.16 -13.31 27.51
C ILE A 644 -5.61 -13.69 27.77
N LEU A 645 -6.43 -13.49 26.73
CA LEU A 645 -7.81 -13.92 26.69
C LEU A 645 -8.01 -15.01 25.64
N GLN A 646 -8.67 -16.08 26.03
CA GLN A 646 -9.13 -17.15 25.15
C GLN A 646 -10.62 -16.92 24.86
N VAL A 647 -10.97 -16.69 23.59
CA VAL A 647 -12.32 -16.29 23.17
C VAL A 647 -12.97 -17.41 22.37
N ALA A 648 -14.08 -17.96 22.87
CA ALA A 648 -14.92 -18.91 22.15
C ALA A 648 -16.22 -18.23 21.71
N ILE A 649 -16.44 -18.17 20.40
CA ILE A 649 -17.67 -17.64 19.81
C ILE A 649 -18.63 -18.80 19.51
N ASP A 650 -19.84 -18.70 20.07
CA ASP A 650 -20.99 -19.52 19.68
C ASP A 650 -21.80 -18.78 18.60
N PHE A 651 -21.88 -19.40 17.42
CA PHE A 651 -22.55 -18.83 16.27
C PHE A 651 -24.06 -19.03 16.25
N GLU A 652 -24.60 -19.96 17.04
CA GLU A 652 -26.03 -20.25 17.09
C GLU A 652 -26.71 -19.47 18.22
N GLU A 653 -26.08 -19.42 19.39
CA GLU A 653 -26.56 -18.64 20.54
C GLU A 653 -26.20 -17.14 20.44
N TYR A 654 -25.35 -16.75 19.48
CA TYR A 654 -24.80 -15.40 19.34
C TYR A 654 -24.10 -14.91 20.61
N THR A 655 -23.22 -15.73 21.19
CA THR A 655 -22.46 -15.36 22.40
C THR A 655 -20.96 -15.52 22.21
N ALA A 656 -20.16 -14.77 22.97
CA ALA A 656 -18.74 -15.05 23.18
C ALA A 656 -18.48 -15.36 24.64
N GLU A 657 -17.97 -16.55 24.93
CA GLU A 657 -17.41 -16.86 26.24
C GLU A 657 -15.91 -16.50 26.23
N VAL A 658 -15.49 -15.68 27.19
CA VAL A 658 -14.11 -15.22 27.33
C VAL A 658 -13.51 -15.85 28.57
N TYR A 659 -12.35 -16.49 28.40
CA TYR A 659 -11.63 -17.23 29.41
C TYR A 659 -10.23 -16.66 29.62
N THR A 660 -9.71 -16.79 30.84
CA THR A 660 -8.31 -16.55 31.17
C THR A 660 -7.40 -17.65 30.61
N TYR A 661 -6.08 -17.45 30.73
CA TYR A 661 -5.06 -18.42 30.31
C TYR A 661 -5.18 -19.82 30.96
N ASP A 662 -5.77 -19.90 32.17
CA ASP A 662 -6.01 -21.15 32.92
C ASP A 662 -7.42 -21.73 32.73
N ASN A 663 -8.11 -21.33 31.66
CA ASN A 663 -9.46 -21.76 31.27
C ASN A 663 -10.56 -21.44 32.31
N LYS A 664 -10.40 -20.42 33.16
CA LYS A 664 -11.53 -19.91 33.97
C LYS A 664 -12.36 -18.97 33.12
N LEU A 665 -13.68 -19.18 33.11
CA LEU A 665 -14.62 -18.26 32.46
C LEU A 665 -14.59 -16.92 33.20
N GLN A 666 -14.28 -15.85 32.47
CA GLN A 666 -14.27 -14.48 32.98
C GLN A 666 -15.61 -13.79 32.72
N VAL A 667 -16.14 -13.91 31.51
CA VAL A 667 -17.41 -13.28 31.10
C VAL A 667 -18.03 -14.02 29.90
N THR A 668 -19.36 -13.98 29.81
CA THR A 668 -20.12 -14.32 28.60
C THR A 668 -20.73 -13.04 28.04
N LEU A 669 -20.44 -12.73 26.78
CA LEU A 669 -20.88 -11.54 26.05
C LEU A 669 -22.01 -11.92 25.08
N ASP A 670 -23.04 -11.08 24.97
CA ASP A 670 -24.10 -11.22 23.95
C ASP A 670 -23.70 -10.46 22.68
N LEU A 671 -23.57 -11.17 21.56
CA LEU A 671 -22.94 -10.65 20.35
C LEU A 671 -23.95 -9.97 19.43
N GLY A 672 -23.85 -8.64 19.38
CA GLY A 672 -24.66 -7.81 18.48
C GLY A 672 -26.10 -7.56 18.93
N ARG A 673 -26.55 -8.10 20.08
CA ARG A 673 -27.78 -7.67 20.74
C ARG A 673 -27.47 -6.60 21.79
N GLY A 674 -28.06 -5.42 21.65
CA GLY A 674 -27.95 -4.31 22.61
C GLY A 674 -26.99 -3.19 22.21
N ARG A 675 -25.76 -3.50 21.77
CA ARG A 675 -24.80 -2.49 21.26
C ARG A 675 -24.78 -2.43 19.73
N GLN A 676 -25.78 -1.78 19.12
CA GLN A 676 -25.83 -1.66 17.66
C GLN A 676 -24.59 -0.96 17.08
N ARG A 677 -24.25 -1.28 15.82
CA ARG A 677 -23.19 -0.61 15.02
C ARG A 677 -23.64 0.67 14.33
N SER A 678 -24.94 0.96 14.38
CA SER A 678 -25.53 2.16 13.82
C SER A 678 -25.02 3.37 14.58
N TYR A 679 -24.26 4.21 13.88
CA TYR A 679 -24.23 5.64 14.19
C TYR A 679 -25.69 6.09 14.12
N SER A 680 -26.32 6.38 15.26
CA SER A 680 -27.76 6.61 15.41
C SER A 680 -28.21 7.99 14.89
N GLY A 681 -27.70 8.36 13.73
CA GLY A 681 -27.97 9.56 12.97
C GLY A 681 -28.15 9.20 11.49
N GLU A 682 -28.93 8.16 11.21
CA GLU A 682 -29.63 8.05 9.92
C GLU A 682 -30.79 9.06 9.97
N PRO A 683 -30.71 10.21 9.26
CA PRO A 683 -31.92 10.96 8.97
C PRO A 683 -32.81 10.09 8.06
N ASP A 684 -34.12 10.16 8.26
CA ASP A 684 -35.11 9.55 7.36
C ASP A 684 -34.75 9.86 5.90
N THR A 685 -34.81 8.85 5.04
CA THR A 685 -34.22 8.84 3.69
C THR A 685 -34.85 9.81 2.67
N ASN A 686 -35.65 10.78 3.13
CA ASN A 686 -36.42 11.73 2.34
C ASN A 686 -36.08 13.22 2.63
N GLN A 687 -35.03 13.54 3.41
CA GLN A 687 -34.54 14.91 3.54
C GLN A 687 -33.05 15.04 3.23
N GLU A 688 -32.71 15.95 2.32
CA GLU A 688 -31.33 16.40 2.06
C GLU A 688 -30.80 17.35 3.15
N SER A 689 -31.16 17.10 4.42
CA SER A 689 -30.61 17.87 5.53
C SER A 689 -29.15 17.50 5.75
N LEU A 690 -28.28 18.51 5.86
CA LEU A 690 -26.87 18.29 6.22
C LEU A 690 -26.81 17.59 7.58
N ASN A 691 -25.86 16.68 7.75
CA ASN A 691 -25.57 16.09 9.04
C ASN A 691 -25.20 17.22 10.03
N PRO A 692 -26.02 17.51 11.07
CA PRO A 692 -25.81 18.67 11.93
C PRO A 692 -24.47 18.59 12.68
N TYR A 693 -23.97 17.39 12.96
CA TYR A 693 -22.65 17.17 13.56
C TYR A 693 -21.47 17.60 12.66
N MET A 694 -21.64 17.56 11.32
CA MET A 694 -20.63 18.08 10.40
C MET A 694 -20.67 19.62 10.35
N GLN A 695 -21.87 20.21 10.33
CA GLN A 695 -22.03 21.67 10.39
C GLN A 695 -21.49 22.27 11.69
N LEU A 696 -21.74 21.62 12.84
CA LEU A 696 -21.23 22.07 14.13
C LEU A 696 -19.70 22.15 14.15
N ARG A 697 -18.99 21.09 13.74
CA ARG A 697 -17.52 21.11 13.66
C ARG A 697 -16.99 22.12 12.64
N ASP A 698 -17.63 22.25 11.48
CA ASP A 698 -17.24 23.24 10.47
C ASP A 698 -17.52 24.69 10.96
N SER A 699 -18.38 24.89 11.97
CA SER A 699 -18.71 26.18 12.59
C SER A 699 -17.85 26.58 13.80
N GLU A 700 -17.07 25.67 14.38
CA GLU A 700 -16.11 25.96 15.44
C GLU A 700 -14.84 26.67 14.94
N ILE A 701 -14.70 26.84 13.62
CA ILE A 701 -13.63 27.63 13.00
C ILE A 701 -14.16 29.06 12.78
N PRO A 702 -13.83 30.06 13.61
CA PRO A 702 -14.10 31.46 13.27
C PRO A 702 -13.30 31.80 11.99
N PRO A 703 -13.95 32.15 10.86
CA PRO A 703 -13.28 32.29 9.56
C PRO A 703 -12.09 33.26 9.61
N ASN A 704 -12.24 34.32 10.41
CA ASN A 704 -11.26 35.38 10.59
C ASN A 704 -9.92 34.92 11.20
N GLU A 705 -9.85 33.86 12.01
CA GLU A 705 -8.57 33.40 12.58
C GLU A 705 -7.80 32.50 11.62
N SER A 706 -8.48 31.62 10.89
CA SER A 706 -7.84 30.78 9.88
C SER A 706 -7.31 31.64 8.72
N GLU A 707 -8.10 32.60 8.23
CA GLU A 707 -7.66 33.52 7.17
C GLU A 707 -6.51 34.44 7.61
N LYS A 708 -6.56 34.97 8.85
CA LYS A 708 -5.48 35.80 9.41
C LYS A 708 -4.18 35.00 9.58
N THR A 709 -4.25 33.80 10.16
CA THR A 709 -3.10 32.90 10.30
C THR A 709 -2.52 32.53 8.93
N MET A 710 -3.37 32.27 7.93
CA MET A 710 -2.96 32.03 6.54
C MET A 710 -2.33 33.26 5.89
N HIS A 711 -2.81 34.48 6.17
CA HIS A 711 -2.20 35.71 5.69
C HIS A 711 -0.82 35.92 6.32
N ASP A 712 -0.66 35.69 7.62
CA ASP A 712 0.61 35.85 8.33
C ASP A 712 1.64 34.82 7.85
N LEU A 713 1.27 33.55 7.66
CA LEU A 713 2.13 32.51 7.06
C LEU A 713 2.54 32.84 5.62
N ARG A 714 1.64 33.40 4.80
CA ARG A 714 1.98 33.88 3.45
C ARG A 714 3.00 35.02 3.48
N LYS A 715 2.85 35.95 4.43
CA LYS A 715 3.75 37.10 4.64
C LYS A 715 5.14 36.64 5.09
N GLU A 716 5.21 35.71 6.05
CA GLU A 716 6.47 35.12 6.52
C GLU A 716 7.18 34.33 5.41
N CYS A 717 6.44 33.51 4.64
CA CYS A 717 7.00 32.76 3.52
C CYS A 717 7.53 33.68 2.39
N ALA A 718 6.86 34.82 2.14
CA ALA A 718 7.36 35.85 1.22
C ALA A 718 8.62 36.54 1.75
N GLN A 719 8.67 36.86 3.06
CA GLN A 719 9.85 37.45 3.70
C GLN A 719 11.06 36.50 3.68
N LEU A 720 10.87 35.21 3.94
CA LEU A 720 11.92 34.19 3.85
C LEU A 720 12.46 34.05 2.42
N LYS A 721 11.59 34.09 1.40
CA LYS A 721 12.02 34.09 -0.01
C LYS A 721 12.81 35.35 -0.38
N ALA A 722 12.39 36.52 0.09
CA ALA A 722 13.12 37.77 -0.13
C ALA A 722 14.49 37.78 0.57
N ALA A 723 14.55 37.29 1.82
CA ALA A 723 15.81 37.14 2.55
C ALA A 723 16.77 36.16 1.86
N HIS A 724 16.27 35.03 1.37
CA HIS A 724 17.05 34.05 0.62
C HIS A 724 17.58 34.61 -0.71
N ALA A 725 16.74 35.32 -1.47
CA ALA A 725 17.16 35.99 -2.70
C ALA A 725 18.24 37.06 -2.46
N LYS A 726 18.09 37.86 -1.39
CA LYS A 726 19.11 38.84 -1.00
C LYS A 726 20.42 38.16 -0.58
N MET A 727 20.35 37.05 0.17
CA MET A 727 21.52 36.28 0.57
C MET A 727 22.26 35.67 -0.63
N ILE A 728 21.54 35.23 -1.67
CA ILE A 728 22.15 34.81 -2.95
C ILE A 728 22.90 35.97 -3.60
N GLN A 729 22.26 37.15 -3.75
CA GLN A 729 22.91 38.32 -4.33
C GLN A 729 24.14 38.80 -3.53
N GLU A 730 24.09 38.75 -2.19
CA GLU A 730 25.24 39.08 -1.33
C GLU A 730 26.38 38.04 -1.42
N ILE A 731 26.10 36.79 -1.82
CA ILE A 731 27.11 35.75 -2.08
C ILE A 731 27.70 35.89 -3.48
N GLU A 732 26.89 36.26 -4.47
CA GLU A 732 27.33 36.49 -5.85
C GLU A 732 28.18 37.77 -5.98
N GLY A 733 27.74 38.87 -5.37
CA GLY A 733 28.48 40.14 -5.33
C GLY A 733 29.74 40.14 -4.45
N LYS A 734 30.04 39.03 -3.76
CA LYS A 734 31.32 38.78 -3.05
C LYS A 734 32.25 37.83 -3.82
N LYS A 735 31.84 37.37 -5.01
CA LYS A 735 32.63 36.55 -5.94
C LYS A 735 33.08 37.30 -7.19
N SER A 736 32.52 38.49 -7.42
CA SER A 736 33.07 39.56 -8.26
C SER A 736 34.05 40.42 -7.47
#